data_AF-A0A4U1IZK4-F1
#
_entry.id   AF-A0A4U1IZK4-F1
#
_cell.length_a   1.000
_cell.length_b   1.000
_cell.length_c   1.000
_cell.angle_alpha   90.00
_cell.angle_beta   90.00
_cell.angle_gamma   90.00
#
_symmetry.space_group_name_H-M   'P 1'
#
loop_
_entity.id
_entity.type
_entity.pdbx_description
1 polymer ?
#
loop_
_entity_poly.entity_id
_entity_poly.type
_entity_poly.pdbx_seq_one_letter_code
_entity_poly.pdbx_strand_id
1 'polypeptide(L)'
;MNTRHRTHPFASALHCTAFALALTVALVFPREARAATTIAGGTLATQTWTAAGSPYNVQGDITVPSGASLTIEAGAVVRFASSGGQGGTDTARIELIVEGQLNVQGTAASPVQFMAQSGSAAGTWFGIRAGAASAVTISNASIAHARQGVTSSATGMGLAVSDTTITATTYGFYLLAGTPTLTNVSVSGGSVGIDIAGSAAATINGCTIDNNTNRGIRILTTGVAAVNTINNCVVRNSFYGLDLSAESNGISTVNITGATLYQQSRGVTVSTSSGASTTVNLKNSNVTDNTTGFYSGGGAATVNVTYSNVWDNTTNYNNVTPGPGCFSANPLYVNPLSNLRITSNSPSRFAGDAGQDIGALPYVDDATPGYHGTLWTDTTLTLAGSPYTVAGDITVPPGRKLSIEPGVVVNFSNGDIMGAGTDTERGEIRVRGTLEAIGTAAAPITLRALVAAAQNWYGVRVLSGATAATLTHVNVRYGYNAIHSSVAGDVLGLLNVTTDTSFYGLRLDAGAPLIKNFTTKSNENGIRVEGNASPTFSGLTVSDNAWDGVDFFPSSGSTTLTIENGLFRNNWDNISIYATSTATGTLHVTNTTVHGPGAFGVSLRADANATALVNVKNSIIVGVTSGVYRNNATGTTAATVTYTNVLGTEENYDNVVAGVGCISQTPGFVNAPSDLHLAMGSPCIDKGTSVGAPLTDLDGKTRPMDGDGVNGPAVDMGAYEFVPPFYCGDGVVNGAEECDDGNASNTDGCLTTCKTSGCGDGFVQAGVEACDDGNQIDNDGCRNNCSLPGCGDGVVQAGEECDDANASNNDACTSTCKTAKCGDGHVQTGVETCDDGNVSNADACLTTCLWAKCGDGFVQDGVEECDDGNTASEDGCASDCKTESSGQGGAGGAGGAGGAGGAGGAGGAGGDGGLGGAG
;
A
#
# COMPACT_ATOMS: atom_id res chain seq x y z
N MET A 1 1.41 29.52 -47.38
CA MET A 1 2.14 30.57 -48.12
C MET A 1 3.38 30.99 -47.33
N ASN A 2 4.30 31.73 -47.94
CA ASN A 2 5.68 32.00 -47.48
C ASN A 2 5.84 32.95 -46.27
N THR A 3 6.79 32.61 -45.37
CA THR A 3 7.82 33.46 -44.70
C THR A 3 7.41 34.78 -43.97
N ARG A 4 8.06 35.28 -42.91
CA ARG A 4 9.51 35.52 -42.61
C ARG A 4 9.75 35.53 -41.09
N HIS A 5 10.82 34.95 -40.53
CA HIS A 5 12.23 35.43 -40.47
C HIS A 5 12.48 36.73 -39.66
N ARG A 6 13.18 36.61 -38.51
CA ARG A 6 14.15 37.58 -37.92
C ARG A 6 15.23 36.85 -37.09
N THR A 7 16.29 37.58 -36.73
CA THR A 7 17.63 37.16 -36.24
C THR A 7 18.26 38.37 -35.49
N HIS A 8 19.37 38.37 -34.72
CA HIS A 8 20.44 37.45 -34.23
C HIS A 8 21.30 38.28 -33.21
N PRO A 9 22.45 37.82 -32.63
CA PRO A 9 23.00 36.49 -32.26
C PRO A 9 23.61 36.49 -30.82
N PHE A 10 24.62 35.63 -30.54
CA PHE A 10 25.51 35.53 -29.34
C PHE A 10 24.88 34.92 -28.05
N ALA A 11 25.59 34.11 -27.23
CA ALA A 11 26.89 33.43 -27.41
C ALA A 11 27.08 32.18 -26.50
N SER A 12 27.83 31.21 -27.02
CA SER A 12 28.81 30.31 -26.37
C SER A 12 28.56 29.70 -24.96
N ALA A 13 28.23 28.40 -24.94
CA ALA A 13 28.87 27.40 -24.05
C ALA A 13 28.57 25.96 -24.52
N LEU A 14 29.51 25.30 -25.21
CA LEU A 14 29.39 23.89 -25.61
C LEU A 14 30.63 23.11 -25.15
N HIS A 15 30.46 22.25 -24.14
CA HIS A 15 31.54 21.37 -23.68
C HIS A 15 31.66 20.16 -24.61
N CYS A 16 32.62 20.22 -25.53
CA CYS A 16 33.05 19.08 -26.34
C CYS A 16 34.37 18.54 -25.79
N THR A 17 34.37 17.27 -25.38
CA THR A 17 35.57 16.55 -24.93
C THR A 17 35.54 15.10 -25.37
N ALA A 18 36.62 14.50 -25.87
CA ALA A 18 37.79 15.10 -26.53
C ALA A 18 38.39 13.99 -27.41
N PHE A 19 38.53 14.22 -28.73
CA PHE A 19 39.23 13.26 -29.58
C PHE A 19 40.71 13.24 -29.18
N ALA A 20 41.21 12.10 -28.67
CA ALA A 20 42.60 11.95 -28.29
C ALA A 20 43.49 11.99 -29.56
N LEU A 21 44.11 13.15 -29.80
CA LEU A 21 45.02 13.37 -30.92
C LEU A 21 46.32 12.58 -30.69
N ALA A 22 46.31 11.30 -31.06
CA ALA A 22 47.52 10.49 -31.12
C ALA A 22 48.48 11.10 -32.15
N LEU A 23 49.57 11.70 -31.65
CA LEU A 23 50.53 12.43 -32.45
C LEU A 23 51.10 11.55 -33.56
N THR A 24 50.86 11.92 -34.82
CA THR A 24 51.37 11.22 -36.00
C THR A 24 52.86 11.46 -36.20
N VAL A 25 53.68 10.84 -35.33
CA VAL A 25 55.05 10.50 -35.70
C VAL A 25 54.97 9.63 -36.94
N ALA A 26 55.41 10.17 -38.07
CA ALA A 26 55.47 9.46 -39.34
C ALA A 26 56.62 8.43 -39.32
N LEU A 27 56.47 7.38 -38.50
CA LEU A 27 57.13 6.12 -38.71
C LEU A 27 56.62 5.56 -40.03
N VAL A 28 57.33 5.89 -41.11
CA VAL A 28 57.16 5.28 -42.43
C VAL A 28 57.65 3.84 -42.33
N PHE A 29 56.84 2.99 -41.70
CA PHE A 29 56.82 1.58 -42.02
C PHE A 29 56.58 1.49 -43.54
N PRO A 30 57.47 0.86 -44.31
CA PRO A 30 57.22 0.71 -45.73
C PRO A 30 55.92 -0.06 -45.90
N ARG A 31 54.98 0.50 -46.68
CA ARG A 31 53.95 -0.31 -47.31
C ARG A 31 54.67 -1.25 -48.26
N GLU A 32 55.04 -2.44 -47.77
CA GLU A 32 55.54 -3.51 -48.62
C GLU A 32 54.47 -3.75 -49.70
N ALA A 33 54.84 -3.49 -50.94
CA ALA A 33 54.04 -3.86 -52.10
C ALA A 33 54.13 -5.39 -52.28
N ARG A 34 53.49 -6.12 -51.36
CA ARG A 34 53.46 -7.59 -51.35
C ARG A 34 52.80 -8.06 -52.64
N ALA A 35 53.53 -8.83 -53.42
CA ALA A 35 53.04 -9.37 -54.67
C ALA A 35 51.89 -10.35 -54.37
N ALA A 36 50.77 -10.19 -55.08
CA ALA A 36 49.64 -11.10 -54.93
C ALA A 36 50.04 -12.53 -55.32
N THR A 37 49.76 -13.51 -54.47
CA THR A 37 50.07 -14.91 -54.75
C THR A 37 48.98 -15.49 -55.65
N THR A 38 49.28 -15.67 -56.93
CA THR A 38 48.38 -16.36 -57.86
C THR A 38 48.39 -17.86 -57.58
N ILE A 39 47.21 -18.43 -57.26
CA ILE A 39 47.01 -19.87 -57.11
C ILE A 39 46.24 -20.35 -58.35
N ALA A 40 46.87 -21.14 -59.21
CA ALA A 40 46.30 -21.54 -60.50
C ALA A 40 45.13 -22.54 -60.41
N GLY A 41 44.94 -23.16 -59.25
CA GLY A 41 44.09 -24.33 -59.05
C GLY A 41 44.89 -25.64 -58.95
N GLY A 42 44.20 -26.75 -58.77
CA GLY A 42 44.76 -28.09 -58.60
C GLY A 42 44.92 -28.55 -57.15
N THR A 43 45.59 -29.69 -56.98
CA THR A 43 45.84 -30.32 -55.68
C THR A 43 46.95 -29.60 -54.93
N LEU A 44 46.68 -29.17 -53.69
CA LEU A 44 47.64 -28.50 -52.81
C LEU A 44 48.49 -29.51 -52.03
N ALA A 45 49.75 -29.18 -51.81
CA ALA A 45 50.58 -29.83 -50.80
C ALA A 45 50.28 -29.24 -49.40
N THR A 46 50.79 -29.87 -48.34
CA THR A 46 50.74 -29.28 -46.99
C THR A 46 51.48 -27.95 -46.96
N GLN A 47 50.78 -26.87 -46.61
CA GLN A 47 51.31 -25.51 -46.68
C GLN A 47 50.57 -24.53 -45.76
N THR A 48 51.21 -23.40 -45.47
CA THR A 48 50.64 -22.30 -44.70
C THR A 48 50.49 -21.05 -45.57
N TRP A 49 49.34 -20.39 -45.48
CA TRP A 49 49.06 -19.09 -46.09
C TRP A 49 49.04 -18.01 -45.01
N THR A 50 49.64 -16.86 -45.29
CA THR A 50 49.92 -15.82 -44.29
C THR A 50 49.56 -14.43 -44.81
N ALA A 51 49.51 -13.44 -43.93
CA ALA A 51 49.40 -12.03 -44.32
C ALA A 51 50.61 -11.52 -45.15
N ALA A 52 51.66 -12.32 -45.36
CA ALA A 52 52.80 -11.99 -46.22
C ALA A 52 52.60 -12.38 -47.70
N GLY A 53 51.87 -13.46 -48.00
CA GLY A 53 51.53 -13.85 -49.38
C GLY A 53 50.20 -13.28 -49.89
N SER A 54 49.50 -12.49 -49.08
CA SER A 54 48.16 -11.99 -49.39
C SER A 54 48.18 -10.78 -50.34
N PRO A 55 47.21 -10.67 -51.28
CA PRO A 55 46.08 -11.57 -51.48
C PRO A 55 46.44 -12.84 -52.27
N TYR A 56 45.88 -13.97 -51.86
CA TYR A 56 45.91 -15.23 -52.58
C TYR A 56 44.79 -15.25 -53.63
N ASN A 57 45.14 -15.05 -54.90
CA ASN A 57 44.18 -14.96 -56.01
C ASN A 57 44.01 -16.33 -56.67
N VAL A 58 42.92 -17.02 -56.38
CA VAL A 58 42.60 -18.39 -56.83
C VAL A 58 41.90 -18.37 -58.20
N GLN A 59 42.51 -19.00 -59.21
CA GLN A 59 42.09 -18.98 -60.63
C GLN A 59 41.49 -20.30 -61.16
N GLY A 60 41.40 -21.31 -60.30
CA GLY A 60 40.75 -22.60 -60.58
C GLY A 60 40.53 -23.36 -59.26
N ASP A 61 39.77 -24.45 -59.28
CA ASP A 61 39.46 -25.22 -58.05
C ASP A 61 40.71 -25.64 -57.30
N ILE A 62 40.69 -25.55 -55.97
CA ILE A 62 41.79 -25.99 -55.12
C ILE A 62 41.35 -27.14 -54.21
N THR A 63 42.10 -28.24 -54.27
CA THR A 63 41.84 -29.43 -53.45
C THR A 63 42.94 -29.61 -52.42
N VAL A 64 42.59 -29.59 -51.12
CA VAL A 64 43.47 -30.11 -50.06
C VAL A 64 43.23 -31.62 -49.98
N PRO A 65 44.15 -32.48 -50.46
CA PRO A 65 43.92 -33.92 -50.53
C PRO A 65 44.02 -34.57 -49.14
N SER A 66 43.50 -35.80 -49.03
CA SER A 66 43.66 -36.60 -47.81
C SER A 66 45.13 -36.78 -47.45
N GLY A 67 45.45 -36.60 -46.16
CA GLY A 67 46.82 -36.60 -45.64
C GLY A 67 47.58 -35.26 -45.74
N ALA A 68 47.04 -34.24 -46.42
CA ALA A 68 47.60 -32.88 -46.45
C ALA A 68 46.81 -31.89 -45.59
N SER A 69 47.45 -30.79 -45.18
CA SER A 69 46.81 -29.71 -44.43
C SER A 69 47.09 -28.32 -45.00
N LEU A 70 46.05 -27.49 -45.06
CA LEU A 70 46.15 -26.06 -45.37
C LEU A 70 45.90 -25.26 -44.10
N THR A 71 46.90 -24.54 -43.62
CA THR A 71 46.73 -23.53 -42.55
C THR A 71 46.63 -22.15 -43.17
N ILE A 72 45.74 -21.30 -42.67
CA ILE A 72 45.56 -19.92 -43.13
C ILE A 72 45.57 -19.00 -41.91
N GLU A 73 46.64 -18.22 -41.76
CA GLU A 73 46.91 -17.36 -40.59
C GLU A 73 46.16 -16.01 -40.63
N ALA A 74 46.02 -15.39 -39.46
CA ALA A 74 45.36 -14.11 -39.25
C ALA A 74 45.76 -13.02 -40.26
N GLY A 75 44.76 -12.25 -40.71
CA GLY A 75 44.93 -11.18 -41.70
C GLY A 75 45.18 -11.65 -43.14
N ALA A 76 45.21 -12.96 -43.42
CA ALA A 76 45.30 -13.46 -44.78
C ALA A 76 44.02 -13.18 -45.59
N VAL A 77 44.18 -12.89 -46.88
CA VAL A 77 43.07 -12.57 -47.80
C VAL A 77 43.10 -13.53 -48.99
N VAL A 78 42.03 -14.29 -49.18
CA VAL A 78 41.82 -15.27 -50.26
C VAL A 78 40.71 -14.76 -51.18
N ARG A 79 41.00 -14.71 -52.48
CA ARG A 79 40.10 -14.14 -53.50
C ARG A 79 39.90 -15.14 -54.64
N PHE A 80 38.66 -15.54 -54.89
CA PHE A 80 38.30 -16.52 -55.91
C PHE A 80 37.81 -15.82 -57.18
N ALA A 81 38.39 -16.15 -58.34
CA ALA A 81 37.92 -15.63 -59.63
C ALA A 81 36.49 -16.13 -59.95
N SER A 82 35.72 -15.31 -60.66
CA SER A 82 34.36 -15.67 -61.13
C SER A 82 34.34 -16.55 -62.39
N SER A 83 35.52 -16.98 -62.86
CA SER A 83 35.74 -17.78 -64.07
C SER A 83 37.15 -18.35 -64.03
N GLY A 84 37.33 -19.63 -64.38
CA GLY A 84 38.62 -20.30 -64.22
C GLY A 84 38.60 -21.75 -64.66
N GLY A 85 39.61 -22.52 -64.25
CA GLY A 85 39.61 -23.97 -64.41
C GLY A 85 38.60 -24.63 -63.48
N GLN A 86 37.43 -24.99 -64.02
CA GLN A 86 36.29 -25.53 -63.28
C GLN A 86 36.20 -27.06 -63.45
N GLY A 87 36.30 -27.78 -62.34
CA GLY A 87 36.03 -29.20 -62.18
C GLY A 87 35.08 -29.39 -61.00
N GLY A 88 35.55 -30.05 -59.94
CA GLY A 88 34.86 -30.07 -58.64
C GLY A 88 33.44 -30.64 -58.66
N THR A 89 32.59 -30.09 -57.79
CA THR A 89 31.16 -30.44 -57.66
C THR A 89 30.27 -29.48 -58.45
N ASP A 90 30.60 -28.17 -58.46
CA ASP A 90 29.95 -27.10 -59.21
C ASP A 90 30.83 -26.67 -60.39
N THR A 91 30.68 -27.32 -61.54
CA THR A 91 31.46 -27.06 -62.78
C THR A 91 31.25 -25.66 -63.38
N ALA A 92 30.56 -24.75 -62.70
CA ALA A 92 30.39 -23.35 -63.09
C ALA A 92 31.07 -22.35 -62.13
N ARG A 93 31.66 -22.78 -61.00
CA ARG A 93 32.23 -21.88 -59.97
C ARG A 93 33.45 -22.48 -59.30
N ILE A 94 34.40 -21.64 -58.89
CA ILE A 94 35.60 -22.09 -58.17
C ILE A 94 35.26 -22.58 -56.75
N GLU A 95 35.72 -23.79 -56.43
CA GLU A 95 35.61 -24.45 -55.11
C GLU A 95 36.93 -24.41 -54.30
N LEU A 96 36.83 -24.29 -52.97
CA LEU A 96 37.86 -24.79 -52.04
C LEU A 96 37.41 -26.15 -51.50
N ILE A 97 37.95 -27.22 -52.06
CA ILE A 97 37.63 -28.61 -51.72
C ILE A 97 38.60 -29.07 -50.63
N VAL A 98 38.07 -29.57 -49.51
CA VAL A 98 38.89 -30.11 -48.41
C VAL A 98 38.56 -31.59 -48.23
N GLU A 99 39.53 -32.44 -48.55
CA GLU A 99 39.53 -33.90 -48.32
C GLU A 99 40.64 -34.29 -47.31
N GLY A 100 41.44 -33.31 -46.84
CA GLY A 100 42.55 -33.45 -45.88
C GLY A 100 42.28 -32.74 -44.54
N GLN A 101 42.92 -31.60 -44.32
CA GLN A 101 42.64 -30.68 -43.20
C GLN A 101 42.65 -29.21 -43.65
N LEU A 102 41.72 -28.42 -43.12
CA LEU A 102 41.74 -26.96 -43.24
C LEU A 102 41.72 -26.33 -41.85
N ASN A 103 42.64 -25.40 -41.60
CA ASN A 103 42.84 -24.74 -40.31
C ASN A 103 42.96 -23.22 -40.50
N VAL A 104 41.84 -22.51 -40.36
CA VAL A 104 41.81 -21.04 -40.51
C VAL A 104 41.88 -20.39 -39.13
N GLN A 105 42.96 -19.63 -38.91
CA GLN A 105 43.38 -19.08 -37.63
C GLN A 105 43.31 -17.54 -37.65
N GLY A 106 42.11 -16.99 -37.86
CA GLY A 106 41.88 -15.56 -37.75
C GLY A 106 41.98 -15.05 -36.32
N THR A 107 41.89 -13.73 -36.15
CA THR A 107 41.66 -13.07 -34.85
C THR A 107 40.69 -11.91 -35.03
N ALA A 108 39.99 -11.47 -33.98
CA ALA A 108 39.05 -10.35 -34.08
C ALA A 108 39.71 -9.04 -34.58
N ALA A 109 41.00 -8.84 -34.30
CA ALA A 109 41.78 -7.70 -34.79
C ALA A 109 42.37 -7.89 -36.20
N SER A 110 42.37 -9.11 -36.74
CA SER A 110 42.91 -9.46 -38.07
C SER A 110 42.24 -10.76 -38.57
N PRO A 111 40.99 -10.69 -39.03
CA PRO A 111 40.26 -11.86 -39.50
C PRO A 111 40.81 -12.36 -40.84
N VAL A 112 40.65 -13.66 -41.11
CA VAL A 112 40.92 -14.21 -42.45
C VAL A 112 39.74 -13.91 -43.36
N GLN A 113 40.00 -13.48 -44.59
CA GLN A 113 38.95 -13.07 -45.53
C GLN A 113 38.87 -14.00 -46.74
N PHE A 114 37.69 -14.54 -47.04
CA PHE A 114 37.38 -15.29 -48.25
C PHE A 114 36.32 -14.54 -49.05
N MET A 115 36.62 -14.16 -50.29
CA MET A 115 35.72 -13.34 -51.10
C MET A 115 35.85 -13.62 -52.60
N ALA A 116 34.88 -13.16 -53.40
CA ALA A 116 35.07 -13.03 -54.83
C ALA A 116 36.21 -12.05 -55.18
N GLN A 117 36.98 -12.35 -56.22
CA GLN A 117 38.02 -11.46 -56.75
C GLN A 117 37.39 -10.21 -57.41
N SER A 118 36.23 -10.37 -58.06
CA SER A 118 35.46 -9.33 -58.72
C SER A 118 33.96 -9.59 -58.56
N GLY A 119 33.18 -8.55 -58.29
CA GLY A 119 31.74 -8.66 -58.03
C GLY A 119 31.41 -8.86 -56.54
N SER A 120 30.16 -8.55 -56.17
CA SER A 120 29.64 -8.61 -54.80
C SER A 120 28.31 -9.37 -54.68
N ALA A 121 27.94 -10.12 -55.72
CA ALA A 121 26.70 -10.90 -55.75
C ALA A 121 26.89 -12.25 -55.06
N ALA A 122 25.83 -12.75 -54.42
CA ALA A 122 25.78 -14.12 -53.92
C ALA A 122 25.98 -15.12 -55.08
N GLY A 123 26.77 -16.18 -54.84
CA GLY A 123 27.05 -17.21 -55.84
C GLY A 123 28.08 -16.84 -56.91
N THR A 124 28.96 -15.86 -56.66
CA THR A 124 30.05 -15.47 -57.57
C THR A 124 31.20 -16.49 -57.58
N TRP A 125 31.43 -17.16 -56.45
CA TRP A 125 32.27 -18.38 -56.33
C TRP A 125 31.48 -19.45 -55.58
N PHE A 126 31.96 -20.71 -55.50
CA PHE A 126 31.16 -21.79 -54.92
C PHE A 126 31.11 -21.69 -53.40
N GLY A 127 32.24 -21.91 -52.73
CA GLY A 127 32.28 -22.07 -51.29
C GLY A 127 33.48 -22.85 -50.75
N ILE A 128 33.55 -22.97 -49.43
CA ILE A 128 34.44 -23.90 -48.74
C ILE A 128 33.69 -25.23 -48.55
N ARG A 129 34.11 -26.27 -49.29
CA ARG A 129 33.48 -27.60 -49.31
C ARG A 129 34.32 -28.59 -48.50
N ALA A 130 33.91 -28.85 -47.26
CA ALA A 130 34.43 -29.97 -46.48
C ALA A 130 33.81 -31.28 -47.01
N GLY A 131 34.64 -32.07 -47.69
CA GLY A 131 34.30 -33.39 -48.24
C GLY A 131 34.55 -34.50 -47.21
N ALA A 132 35.34 -35.51 -47.57
CA ALA A 132 35.83 -36.55 -46.68
C ALA A 132 37.09 -36.12 -45.89
N ALA A 133 37.11 -34.87 -45.41
CA ALA A 133 38.22 -34.36 -44.61
C ALA A 133 38.33 -35.06 -43.25
N SER A 134 39.50 -34.91 -42.61
CA SER A 134 39.73 -35.38 -41.23
C SER A 134 39.43 -34.30 -40.18
N ALA A 135 39.59 -33.02 -40.51
CA ALA A 135 39.19 -31.88 -39.68
C ALA A 135 39.05 -30.59 -40.51
N VAL A 136 38.05 -29.76 -40.17
CA VAL A 136 37.94 -28.38 -40.69
C VAL A 136 37.66 -27.44 -39.54
N THR A 137 38.63 -26.59 -39.19
CA THR A 137 38.51 -25.52 -38.21
C THR A 137 38.52 -24.16 -38.89
N ILE A 138 37.53 -23.32 -38.61
CA ILE A 138 37.47 -21.93 -39.08
C ILE A 138 37.17 -20.99 -37.92
N SER A 139 38.15 -20.18 -37.51
CA SER A 139 37.96 -19.19 -36.44
C SER A 139 38.20 -17.78 -36.95
N ASN A 140 37.37 -16.83 -36.49
CA ASN A 140 37.52 -15.40 -36.72
C ASN A 140 37.71 -15.05 -38.22
N ALA A 141 36.80 -15.55 -39.06
CA ALA A 141 36.85 -15.35 -40.50
C ALA A 141 35.71 -14.46 -41.04
N SER A 142 35.88 -13.93 -42.24
CA SER A 142 34.85 -13.27 -43.04
C SER A 142 34.71 -13.99 -44.37
N ILE A 143 33.51 -14.46 -44.72
CA ILE A 143 33.22 -15.23 -45.94
C ILE A 143 32.12 -14.49 -46.72
N ALA A 144 32.43 -14.05 -47.94
CA ALA A 144 31.53 -13.21 -48.73
C ALA A 144 31.34 -13.70 -50.18
N HIS A 145 30.15 -13.43 -50.75
CA HIS A 145 29.83 -13.61 -52.18
C HIS A 145 29.82 -15.07 -52.70
N ALA A 146 29.85 -16.06 -51.80
CA ALA A 146 29.81 -17.49 -52.13
C ALA A 146 28.40 -17.97 -52.51
N ARG A 147 28.28 -19.15 -53.14
CA ARG A 147 26.98 -19.85 -53.30
C ARG A 147 26.61 -20.52 -51.98
N GLN A 148 27.56 -21.25 -51.40
CA GLN A 148 27.48 -21.86 -50.08
C GLN A 148 28.69 -21.36 -49.29
N GLY A 149 28.52 -20.69 -48.15
CA GLY A 149 29.67 -20.16 -47.39
C GLY A 149 30.60 -21.28 -46.91
N VAL A 150 30.03 -22.23 -46.16
CA VAL A 150 30.69 -23.48 -45.75
C VAL A 150 29.74 -24.67 -45.92
N THR A 151 30.23 -25.74 -46.54
CA THR A 151 29.49 -26.98 -46.81
C THR A 151 30.14 -28.18 -46.13
N SER A 152 29.34 -29.08 -45.53
CA SER A 152 29.79 -30.34 -44.91
C SER A 152 29.04 -31.54 -45.48
N SER A 153 29.75 -32.57 -45.95
CA SER A 153 29.12 -33.75 -46.57
C SER A 153 29.56 -35.14 -46.06
N ALA A 154 30.51 -35.25 -45.13
CA ALA A 154 30.93 -36.54 -44.56
C ALA A 154 30.41 -36.81 -43.14
N THR A 155 30.08 -38.08 -42.89
CA THR A 155 29.42 -38.57 -41.66
C THR A 155 30.33 -38.69 -40.43
N GLY A 156 31.63 -38.47 -40.56
CA GLY A 156 32.62 -38.57 -39.46
C GLY A 156 33.47 -37.33 -39.23
N MET A 157 33.15 -36.19 -39.86
CA MET A 157 33.94 -34.97 -39.76
C MET A 157 33.65 -34.16 -38.49
N GLY A 158 34.72 -33.64 -37.88
CA GLY A 158 34.66 -32.41 -37.09
C GLY A 158 34.77 -31.18 -38.00
N LEU A 159 33.63 -30.56 -38.31
CA LEU A 159 33.58 -29.17 -38.76
C LEU A 159 33.31 -28.29 -37.54
N ALA A 160 34.22 -27.34 -37.26
CA ALA A 160 34.07 -26.37 -36.18
C ALA A 160 34.29 -24.96 -36.72
N VAL A 161 33.27 -24.09 -36.57
CA VAL A 161 33.34 -22.70 -37.03
C VAL A 161 33.00 -21.76 -35.87
N SER A 162 33.91 -20.83 -35.56
CA SER A 162 33.76 -19.85 -34.49
C SER A 162 33.98 -18.41 -34.95
N ASP A 163 33.29 -17.46 -34.31
CA ASP A 163 33.51 -16.01 -34.42
C ASP A 163 33.51 -15.48 -35.88
N THR A 164 32.79 -16.17 -36.75
CA THR A 164 32.90 -16.03 -38.20
C THR A 164 31.67 -15.32 -38.76
N THR A 165 31.88 -14.37 -39.66
CA THR A 165 30.83 -13.61 -40.33
C THR A 165 30.68 -14.08 -41.78
N ILE A 166 29.49 -14.49 -42.18
CA ILE A 166 29.17 -14.87 -43.57
C ILE A 166 28.15 -13.88 -44.13
N THR A 167 28.44 -13.27 -45.29
CA THR A 167 27.59 -12.25 -45.91
C THR A 167 27.36 -12.46 -47.40
N ALA A 168 26.16 -12.09 -47.86
CA ALA A 168 25.78 -12.12 -49.28
C ALA A 168 26.04 -13.49 -49.94
N THR A 169 25.46 -14.55 -49.36
CA THR A 169 25.57 -15.94 -49.83
C THR A 169 24.19 -16.53 -50.16
N THR A 170 24.10 -17.50 -51.09
CA THR A 170 22.80 -18.19 -51.30
C THR A 170 22.43 -19.02 -50.06
N TYR A 171 23.40 -19.78 -49.55
CA TYR A 171 23.38 -20.48 -48.27
C TYR A 171 24.59 -20.04 -47.46
N GLY A 172 24.45 -19.60 -46.21
CA GLY A 172 25.61 -19.34 -45.35
C GLY A 172 26.32 -20.64 -44.98
N PHE A 173 25.54 -21.61 -44.49
CA PHE A 173 25.97 -22.98 -44.24
C PHE A 173 25.08 -23.99 -44.96
N TYR A 174 25.67 -25.08 -45.47
CA TYR A 174 24.96 -26.19 -46.09
C TYR A 174 25.47 -27.53 -45.55
N LEU A 175 24.74 -28.12 -44.60
CA LEU A 175 25.23 -29.18 -43.73
C LEU A 175 24.45 -30.48 -43.98
N LEU A 176 25.05 -31.43 -44.71
CA LEU A 176 24.38 -32.66 -45.16
C LEU A 176 24.63 -33.88 -44.25
N ALA A 177 25.76 -33.89 -43.54
CA ALA A 177 26.19 -34.97 -42.67
C ALA A 177 27.19 -34.51 -41.60
N GLY A 178 27.41 -35.37 -40.60
CA GLY A 178 28.38 -35.19 -39.51
C GLY A 178 27.80 -34.43 -38.32
N THR A 179 28.67 -34.03 -37.40
CA THR A 179 28.33 -33.28 -36.17
C THR A 179 28.96 -31.88 -36.20
N PRO A 180 28.53 -30.97 -37.09
CA PRO A 180 29.12 -29.65 -37.22
C PRO A 180 28.79 -28.76 -36.00
N THR A 181 29.78 -27.97 -35.57
CA THR A 181 29.66 -27.04 -34.46
C THR A 181 29.84 -25.60 -34.94
N LEU A 182 28.86 -24.74 -34.65
CA LEU A 182 28.83 -23.33 -35.04
C LEU A 182 28.67 -22.47 -33.77
N THR A 183 29.66 -21.64 -33.45
CA THR A 183 29.69 -20.85 -32.21
C THR A 183 29.94 -19.37 -32.49
N ASN A 184 29.10 -18.47 -31.99
CA ASN A 184 29.26 -17.02 -32.18
C ASN A 184 29.40 -16.62 -33.67
N VAL A 185 28.63 -17.28 -34.55
CA VAL A 185 28.65 -17.08 -36.00
C VAL A 185 27.56 -16.09 -36.42
N SER A 186 27.90 -15.14 -37.28
CA SER A 186 26.95 -14.20 -37.89
C SER A 186 26.69 -14.57 -39.34
N VAL A 187 25.42 -14.62 -39.77
CA VAL A 187 25.04 -14.90 -41.18
C VAL A 187 23.96 -13.96 -41.65
N SER A 188 24.23 -13.16 -42.70
CA SER A 188 23.29 -12.14 -43.17
C SER A 188 23.33 -11.77 -44.65
N GLY A 189 22.25 -11.15 -45.13
CA GLY A 189 22.12 -10.67 -46.50
C GLY A 189 22.03 -11.78 -47.55
N GLY A 190 21.73 -13.02 -47.13
CA GLY A 190 21.61 -14.19 -48.00
C GLY A 190 20.18 -14.57 -48.35
N SER A 191 20.00 -15.80 -48.86
CA SER A 191 18.68 -16.43 -48.98
C SER A 191 18.38 -17.33 -47.79
N VAL A 192 19.30 -18.24 -47.47
CA VAL A 192 19.23 -19.12 -46.31
C VAL A 192 20.46 -18.90 -45.44
N GLY A 193 20.27 -18.67 -44.13
CA GLY A 193 21.36 -18.53 -43.19
C GLY A 193 22.11 -19.85 -42.98
N ILE A 194 21.42 -20.83 -42.39
CA ILE A 194 21.92 -22.18 -42.14
C ILE A 194 20.90 -23.18 -42.69
N ASP A 195 21.29 -24.06 -43.63
CA ASP A 195 20.49 -25.21 -44.06
C ASP A 195 21.17 -26.50 -43.58
N ILE A 196 20.46 -27.23 -42.72
CA ILE A 196 20.84 -28.56 -42.22
C ILE A 196 19.91 -29.57 -42.89
N ALA A 197 20.47 -30.52 -43.61
CA ALA A 197 19.70 -31.54 -44.32
C ALA A 197 20.30 -32.94 -44.15
N GLY A 198 19.55 -33.98 -44.55
CA GLY A 198 20.04 -35.35 -44.56
C GLY A 198 20.18 -35.92 -43.14
N SER A 199 21.43 -36.19 -42.73
CA SER A 199 21.77 -36.83 -41.45
C SER A 199 22.68 -35.98 -40.55
N ALA A 200 22.82 -34.69 -40.84
CA ALA A 200 23.58 -33.77 -39.99
C ALA A 200 22.93 -33.55 -38.61
N ALA A 201 23.75 -33.63 -37.57
CA ALA A 201 23.40 -33.41 -36.16
C ALA A 201 24.21 -32.23 -35.62
N ALA A 202 23.76 -31.02 -35.95
CA ALA A 202 24.47 -29.78 -35.69
C ALA A 202 24.28 -29.23 -34.28
N THR A 203 25.29 -28.52 -33.79
CA THR A 203 25.20 -27.67 -32.59
C THR A 203 25.47 -26.22 -32.97
N ILE A 204 24.47 -25.36 -32.77
CA ILE A 204 24.51 -23.92 -33.04
C ILE A 204 24.42 -23.20 -31.69
N ASN A 205 25.37 -22.30 -31.39
CA ASN A 205 25.45 -21.63 -30.09
C ASN A 205 25.87 -20.16 -30.20
N GLY A 206 25.07 -19.23 -29.67
CA GLY A 206 25.40 -17.79 -29.68
C GLY A 206 25.35 -17.13 -31.06
N CYS A 207 24.73 -17.76 -32.06
CA CYS A 207 24.79 -17.30 -33.45
C CYS A 207 23.72 -16.23 -33.74
N THR A 208 24.04 -15.30 -34.65
CA THR A 208 23.13 -14.25 -35.13
C THR A 208 22.81 -14.48 -36.61
N ILE A 209 21.57 -14.85 -36.91
CA ILE A 209 21.10 -15.16 -38.26
C ILE A 209 20.08 -14.10 -38.66
N ASP A 210 20.54 -13.05 -39.35
CA ASP A 210 19.81 -11.79 -39.54
C ASP A 210 19.67 -11.41 -41.02
N ASN A 211 18.56 -10.79 -41.41
CA ASN A 211 18.33 -10.23 -42.74
C ASN A 211 18.61 -11.21 -43.90
N ASN A 212 18.20 -12.48 -43.77
CA ASN A 212 18.16 -13.43 -44.89
C ASN A 212 16.74 -13.48 -45.47
N THR A 213 16.66 -13.54 -46.80
CA THR A 213 15.42 -13.26 -47.56
C THR A 213 14.39 -14.40 -47.57
N ASN A 214 14.76 -15.62 -47.17
CA ASN A 214 13.86 -16.79 -47.19
C ASN A 214 13.85 -17.53 -45.85
N ARG A 215 15.01 -17.99 -45.36
CA ARG A 215 15.10 -18.76 -44.11
C ARG A 215 16.27 -18.32 -43.23
N GLY A 216 16.05 -18.24 -41.93
CA GLY A 216 17.12 -18.16 -40.94
C GLY A 216 17.85 -19.49 -40.83
N ILE A 217 17.27 -20.42 -40.06
CA ILE A 217 17.79 -21.78 -39.87
C ILE A 217 16.74 -22.77 -40.40
N ARG A 218 17.17 -23.67 -41.27
CA ARG A 218 16.36 -24.79 -41.78
C ARG A 218 16.93 -26.10 -41.28
N ILE A 219 16.06 -27.03 -40.89
CA ILE A 219 16.40 -28.42 -40.60
C ILE A 219 15.46 -29.32 -41.42
N LEU A 220 16.01 -30.21 -42.25
CA LEU A 220 15.28 -31.23 -43.02
C LEU A 220 15.97 -32.60 -42.89
N THR A 221 15.53 -33.41 -41.93
CA THR A 221 16.10 -34.76 -41.75
C THR A 221 15.47 -35.76 -42.71
N THR A 222 16.27 -36.70 -43.22
CA THR A 222 15.79 -37.78 -44.10
C THR A 222 16.42 -39.13 -43.76
N GLY A 223 15.58 -40.17 -43.64
CA GLY A 223 15.97 -41.59 -43.49
C GLY A 223 16.70 -42.00 -42.19
N VAL A 224 17.31 -41.08 -41.46
CA VAL A 224 18.09 -41.33 -40.23
C VAL A 224 17.62 -40.41 -39.12
N ALA A 225 17.71 -40.87 -37.86
CA ALA A 225 17.44 -40.04 -36.69
C ALA A 225 18.58 -39.05 -36.46
N ALA A 226 18.27 -37.75 -36.36
CA ALA A 226 19.25 -36.70 -36.08
C ALA A 226 18.78 -35.76 -34.97
N VAL A 227 19.69 -35.41 -34.06
CA VAL A 227 19.46 -34.46 -32.97
C VAL A 227 20.22 -33.17 -33.28
N ASN A 228 19.50 -32.07 -33.36
CA ASN A 228 20.05 -30.74 -33.63
C ASN A 228 19.80 -29.82 -32.43
N THR A 229 20.75 -28.94 -32.14
CA THR A 229 20.66 -28.01 -30.99
C THR A 229 20.89 -26.56 -31.40
N ILE A 230 20.06 -25.66 -30.87
CA ILE A 230 20.09 -24.21 -31.15
C ILE A 230 20.03 -23.47 -29.82
N ASN A 231 21.18 -22.95 -29.39
CA ASN A 231 21.35 -22.32 -28.08
C ASN A 231 21.69 -20.83 -28.22
N ASN A 232 21.06 -19.97 -27.44
CA ASN A 232 21.44 -18.55 -27.33
C ASN A 232 21.49 -17.78 -28.68
N CYS A 233 20.64 -18.16 -29.64
CA CYS A 233 20.69 -17.62 -31.02
C CYS A 233 19.68 -16.50 -31.26
N VAL A 234 20.14 -15.42 -31.89
CA VAL A 234 19.26 -14.36 -32.42
C VAL A 234 18.92 -14.70 -33.87
N VAL A 235 17.63 -14.70 -34.21
CA VAL A 235 17.13 -15.01 -35.55
C VAL A 235 16.10 -13.95 -35.95
N ARG A 236 16.33 -13.28 -37.08
CA ARG A 236 15.47 -12.21 -37.63
C ARG A 236 15.54 -12.19 -39.17
N ASN A 237 14.54 -12.72 -39.87
CA ASN A 237 14.63 -13.01 -41.30
C ASN A 237 13.27 -12.81 -42.00
N SER A 238 13.29 -12.46 -43.29
CA SER A 238 12.09 -11.91 -43.96
C SER A 238 10.88 -12.85 -44.01
N PHE A 239 11.08 -14.17 -44.02
CA PHE A 239 10.00 -15.15 -44.20
C PHE A 239 9.97 -16.21 -43.08
N TYR A 240 10.90 -17.17 -43.05
CA TYR A 240 11.02 -18.13 -41.94
C TYR A 240 12.18 -17.77 -40.99
N GLY A 241 11.96 -17.85 -39.67
CA GLY A 241 13.04 -17.95 -38.69
C GLY A 241 13.61 -19.35 -38.63
N LEU A 242 12.86 -20.26 -38.00
CA LEU A 242 13.15 -21.69 -37.95
C LEU A 242 12.15 -22.45 -38.83
N ASP A 243 12.64 -23.20 -39.80
CA ASP A 243 11.84 -24.11 -40.64
C ASP A 243 12.30 -25.55 -40.42
N LEU A 244 11.53 -26.31 -39.64
CA LEU A 244 11.92 -27.56 -39.00
C LEU A 244 11.10 -28.72 -39.57
N SER A 245 11.77 -29.70 -40.18
CA SER A 245 11.09 -30.69 -41.01
C SER A 245 11.77 -32.06 -41.02
N ALA A 246 10.96 -33.07 -41.31
CA ALA A 246 11.40 -34.45 -41.52
C ALA A 246 10.60 -35.07 -42.68
N GLU A 247 11.31 -35.75 -43.57
CA GLU A 247 10.75 -36.43 -44.75
C GLU A 247 11.33 -37.84 -44.89
N SER A 248 10.71 -38.70 -45.72
CA SER A 248 11.24 -40.02 -46.08
C SER A 248 11.63 -40.89 -44.87
N ASN A 249 10.69 -41.05 -43.93
CA ASN A 249 10.87 -41.76 -42.66
C ASN A 249 11.97 -41.19 -41.73
N GLY A 250 12.39 -39.93 -41.94
CA GLY A 250 13.29 -39.22 -41.05
C GLY A 250 12.69 -39.01 -39.65
N ILE A 251 13.56 -38.98 -38.64
CA ILE A 251 13.21 -38.66 -37.26
C ILE A 251 14.05 -37.44 -36.84
N SER A 252 13.41 -36.28 -36.72
CA SER A 252 14.07 -35.05 -36.29
C SER A 252 13.83 -34.78 -34.81
N THR A 253 14.88 -34.51 -34.04
CA THR A 253 14.75 -33.89 -32.71
C THR A 253 15.50 -32.57 -32.71
N VAL A 254 14.80 -31.47 -32.44
CA VAL A 254 15.37 -30.12 -32.41
C VAL A 254 15.19 -29.53 -31.02
N ASN A 255 16.30 -29.31 -30.31
CA ASN A 255 16.29 -28.70 -28.97
C ASN A 255 16.72 -27.23 -29.08
N ILE A 256 15.89 -26.32 -28.58
CA ILE A 256 16.05 -24.88 -28.69
C ILE A 256 16.02 -24.28 -27.28
N THR A 257 17.00 -23.47 -26.92
CA THR A 257 17.09 -22.85 -25.58
C THR A 257 17.74 -21.47 -25.68
N GLY A 258 17.17 -20.45 -25.04
CA GLY A 258 17.73 -19.10 -25.12
C GLY A 258 17.60 -18.46 -26.51
N ALA A 259 16.61 -18.81 -27.34
CA ALA A 259 16.47 -18.20 -28.66
C ALA A 259 15.72 -16.86 -28.59
N THR A 260 16.10 -15.91 -29.43
CA THR A 260 15.28 -14.72 -29.74
C THR A 260 14.87 -14.76 -31.20
N LEU A 261 13.57 -14.91 -31.46
CA LEU A 261 12.95 -15.02 -32.77
C LEU A 261 12.05 -13.79 -33.02
N TYR A 262 12.49 -12.90 -33.91
CA TYR A 262 11.89 -11.58 -34.11
C TYR A 262 11.62 -11.25 -35.59
N GLN A 263 10.52 -10.55 -35.90
CA GLN A 263 10.19 -10.01 -37.22
C GLN A 263 10.36 -10.98 -38.40
N GLN A 264 9.58 -12.06 -38.37
CA GLN A 264 9.43 -13.02 -39.47
C GLN A 264 7.97 -13.20 -39.86
N SER A 265 7.72 -13.68 -41.09
CA SER A 265 6.37 -14.17 -41.44
C SER A 265 6.01 -15.42 -40.62
N ARG A 266 7.00 -16.25 -40.27
CA ARG A 266 6.84 -17.48 -39.47
C ARG A 266 8.05 -17.67 -38.52
N GLY A 267 7.80 -17.60 -37.22
CA GLY A 267 8.77 -17.79 -36.14
C GLY A 267 9.38 -19.20 -36.13
N VAL A 268 8.58 -20.16 -35.68
CA VAL A 268 8.90 -21.59 -35.69
C VAL A 268 7.85 -22.34 -36.52
N THR A 269 8.26 -22.84 -37.68
CA THR A 269 7.46 -23.76 -38.50
C THR A 269 7.93 -25.19 -38.28
N VAL A 270 6.98 -26.10 -38.05
CA VAL A 270 7.21 -27.54 -37.95
C VAL A 270 6.32 -28.26 -38.96
N SER A 271 6.93 -28.99 -39.89
CA SER A 271 6.23 -29.70 -40.97
C SER A 271 6.76 -31.12 -41.16
N THR A 272 5.91 -32.15 -41.18
CA THR A 272 6.38 -33.54 -41.38
C THR A 272 5.61 -34.31 -42.45
N SER A 273 6.33 -35.15 -43.21
CA SER A 273 5.69 -36.05 -44.17
C SER A 273 4.97 -37.20 -43.46
N SER A 274 4.05 -37.86 -44.16
CA SER A 274 3.61 -39.19 -43.74
C SER A 274 4.81 -40.12 -43.56
N GLY A 275 4.80 -40.97 -42.53
CA GLY A 275 5.89 -41.89 -42.16
C GLY A 275 7.08 -41.25 -41.43
N ALA A 276 7.23 -39.92 -41.42
CA ALA A 276 8.29 -39.21 -40.70
C ALA A 276 7.78 -38.60 -39.38
N SER A 277 8.70 -38.21 -38.49
CA SER A 277 8.37 -37.50 -37.26
C SER A 277 9.37 -36.40 -36.90
N THR A 278 8.88 -35.35 -36.23
CA THR A 278 9.70 -34.26 -35.71
C THR A 278 9.24 -33.90 -34.31
N THR A 279 10.18 -33.90 -33.35
CA THR A 279 9.97 -33.36 -32.00
C THR A 279 10.79 -32.08 -31.85
N VAL A 280 10.10 -30.97 -31.56
CA VAL A 280 10.74 -29.69 -31.24
C VAL A 280 10.54 -29.40 -29.76
N ASN A 281 11.62 -29.18 -29.03
CA ASN A 281 11.61 -28.78 -27.62
C ASN A 281 12.20 -27.38 -27.52
N LEU A 282 11.36 -26.36 -27.31
CA LEU A 282 11.78 -24.97 -27.18
C LEU A 282 11.50 -24.47 -25.77
N LYS A 283 12.54 -23.95 -25.09
CA LYS A 283 12.41 -23.32 -23.78
C LYS A 283 13.22 -22.04 -23.62
N ASN A 284 12.97 -21.28 -22.56
CA ASN A 284 13.77 -20.11 -22.16
C ASN A 284 13.99 -19.11 -23.31
N SER A 285 12.98 -18.86 -24.15
CA SER A 285 13.12 -18.14 -25.42
C SER A 285 12.07 -17.03 -25.58
N ASN A 286 12.40 -16.01 -26.39
CA ASN A 286 11.46 -14.97 -26.81
C ASN A 286 11.08 -15.20 -28.29
N VAL A 287 9.78 -15.27 -28.60
CA VAL A 287 9.26 -15.46 -29.96
C VAL A 287 8.19 -14.40 -30.22
N THR A 288 8.59 -13.27 -30.83
CA THR A 288 7.79 -12.03 -30.78
C THR A 288 7.77 -11.25 -32.09
N ASP A 289 6.70 -10.51 -32.37
CA ASP A 289 6.56 -9.67 -33.58
C ASP A 289 6.68 -10.49 -34.87
N ASN A 290 6.02 -11.66 -34.95
CA ASN A 290 5.98 -12.50 -36.16
C ASN A 290 4.54 -12.69 -36.64
N THR A 291 4.29 -12.84 -37.95
CA THR A 291 2.91 -13.08 -38.43
C THR A 291 2.34 -14.41 -37.92
N THR A 292 3.19 -15.38 -37.61
CA THR A 292 2.84 -16.55 -36.79
C THR A 292 4.03 -16.96 -35.93
N GLY A 293 3.87 -16.99 -34.61
CA GLY A 293 4.92 -17.37 -33.66
C GLY A 293 5.29 -18.85 -33.79
N PHE A 294 4.32 -19.73 -33.56
CA PHE A 294 4.44 -21.18 -33.75
C PHE A 294 3.42 -21.72 -34.75
N TYR A 295 3.87 -22.55 -35.68
CA TYR A 295 3.03 -23.30 -36.60
C TYR A 295 3.45 -24.77 -36.64
N SER A 296 2.50 -25.68 -36.42
CA SER A 296 2.66 -27.12 -36.67
C SER A 296 1.70 -27.60 -37.77
N GLY A 297 2.16 -28.47 -38.67
CA GLY A 297 1.32 -28.98 -39.75
C GLY A 297 1.82 -30.27 -40.43
N GLY A 298 0.94 -31.27 -40.49
CA GLY A 298 1.18 -32.54 -41.20
C GLY A 298 2.06 -33.54 -40.46
N GLY A 299 1.77 -34.83 -40.67
CA GLY A 299 2.51 -35.98 -40.15
C GLY A 299 2.54 -36.08 -38.61
N ALA A 300 3.59 -36.69 -38.06
CA ALA A 300 3.80 -36.86 -36.63
C ALA A 300 4.72 -35.76 -36.06
N ALA A 301 4.18 -34.53 -35.99
CA ALA A 301 4.87 -33.37 -35.44
C ALA A 301 4.48 -33.11 -33.97
N THR A 302 5.47 -33.05 -33.08
CA THR A 302 5.32 -32.71 -31.65
C THR A 302 6.08 -31.41 -31.37
N VAL A 303 5.42 -30.43 -30.75
CA VAL A 303 6.03 -29.12 -30.43
C VAL A 303 5.79 -28.80 -28.96
N ASN A 304 6.86 -28.92 -28.16
CA ASN A 304 6.86 -28.64 -26.74
C ASN A 304 7.44 -27.23 -26.53
N VAL A 305 6.64 -26.32 -25.96
CA VAL A 305 7.02 -24.94 -25.64
C VAL A 305 6.89 -24.74 -24.14
N THR A 306 7.95 -24.31 -23.44
CA THR A 306 7.93 -24.04 -21.99
C THR A 306 8.76 -22.81 -21.63
N TYR A 307 8.51 -22.17 -20.48
CA TYR A 307 9.32 -21.06 -19.94
C TYR A 307 9.72 -20.00 -20.98
N SER A 308 8.77 -19.57 -21.82
CA SER A 308 9.06 -18.77 -23.02
C SER A 308 8.01 -17.68 -23.23
N ASN A 309 8.46 -16.51 -23.67
CA ASN A 309 7.62 -15.37 -23.96
C ASN A 309 7.23 -15.38 -25.45
N VAL A 310 5.93 -15.47 -25.73
CA VAL A 310 5.37 -15.54 -27.08
C VAL A 310 4.32 -14.45 -27.22
N TRP A 311 4.73 -13.30 -27.77
CA TRP A 311 4.01 -12.03 -27.65
C TRP A 311 3.99 -11.22 -28.95
N ASP A 312 2.91 -10.47 -29.18
CA ASP A 312 2.66 -9.65 -30.37
C ASP A 312 2.93 -10.37 -31.70
N ASN A 313 2.63 -11.67 -31.75
CA ASN A 313 2.55 -12.38 -33.02
C ASN A 313 1.09 -12.34 -33.48
N THR A 314 0.82 -12.06 -34.76
CA THR A 314 -0.56 -12.05 -35.31
C THR A 314 -1.30 -13.36 -35.08
N THR A 315 -0.55 -14.46 -34.91
CA THR A 315 -1.01 -15.67 -34.21
C THR A 315 0.15 -16.24 -33.39
N ASN A 316 0.06 -16.17 -32.05
CA ASN A 316 1.09 -16.74 -31.16
C ASN A 316 1.29 -18.25 -31.38
N TYR A 317 0.21 -19.02 -31.44
CA TYR A 317 0.25 -20.48 -31.61
C TYR A 317 -0.78 -20.98 -32.63
N ASN A 318 -0.35 -21.85 -33.55
CA ASN A 318 -1.19 -22.51 -34.55
C ASN A 318 -0.87 -24.01 -34.56
N ASN A 319 -1.84 -24.83 -34.15
CA ASN A 319 -1.70 -26.27 -33.87
C ASN A 319 -0.60 -26.61 -32.84
N VAL A 320 -0.35 -25.71 -31.89
CA VAL A 320 0.60 -25.86 -30.77
C VAL A 320 -0.08 -25.38 -29.50
N THR A 321 0.15 -26.06 -28.38
CA THR A 321 -0.36 -25.66 -27.06
C THR A 321 0.80 -25.15 -26.21
N PRO A 322 0.71 -23.98 -25.56
CA PRO A 322 1.72 -23.54 -24.60
C PRO A 322 1.81 -24.49 -23.40
N GLY A 323 3.02 -24.89 -23.04
CA GLY A 323 3.32 -25.63 -21.82
C GLY A 323 3.61 -24.72 -20.61
N PRO A 324 4.01 -25.28 -19.45
CA PRO A 324 4.28 -24.51 -18.24
C PRO A 324 5.35 -23.43 -18.44
N GLY A 325 5.18 -22.30 -17.76
CA GLY A 325 6.07 -21.15 -17.83
C GLY A 325 5.93 -20.30 -19.12
N CYS A 326 5.05 -20.67 -20.06
CA CYS A 326 4.76 -19.80 -21.21
C CYS A 326 3.92 -18.59 -20.80
N PHE A 327 4.20 -17.43 -21.40
CA PHE A 327 3.41 -16.21 -21.25
C PHE A 327 3.49 -15.34 -22.52
N SER A 328 2.70 -14.26 -22.53
CA SER A 328 2.67 -13.26 -23.61
C SER A 328 2.72 -11.89 -22.94
N ALA A 329 3.86 -11.20 -23.00
CA ALA A 329 4.02 -9.81 -22.57
C ALA A 329 5.20 -9.15 -23.30
N ASN A 330 5.17 -7.83 -23.51
CA ASN A 330 6.24 -7.11 -24.21
C ASN A 330 7.62 -7.42 -23.59
N PRO A 331 8.61 -7.94 -24.34
CA PRO A 331 9.95 -8.22 -23.82
C PRO A 331 10.75 -6.98 -23.40
N LEU A 332 10.26 -5.76 -23.71
CA LEU A 332 10.92 -4.49 -23.42
C LEU A 332 12.38 -4.46 -23.89
N TYR A 333 12.55 -4.71 -25.20
CA TYR A 333 13.84 -4.62 -25.87
C TYR A 333 14.39 -3.19 -25.86
N VAL A 334 15.72 -3.04 -25.71
CA VAL A 334 16.42 -1.74 -25.71
C VAL A 334 16.11 -0.91 -26.95
N ASN A 335 16.10 -1.54 -28.12
CA ASN A 335 15.56 -0.97 -29.35
C ASN A 335 15.17 -2.11 -30.30
N PRO A 336 13.88 -2.44 -30.51
CA PRO A 336 13.48 -3.59 -31.33
C PRO A 336 14.11 -3.64 -32.74
N LEU A 337 14.40 -2.49 -33.34
CA LEU A 337 14.95 -2.42 -34.70
C LEU A 337 16.47 -2.70 -34.76
N SER A 338 17.21 -2.54 -33.66
CA SER A 338 18.70 -2.58 -33.66
C SER A 338 19.36 -3.30 -32.48
N ASN A 339 18.67 -3.49 -31.36
CA ASN A 339 19.16 -4.15 -30.15
C ASN A 339 18.03 -4.90 -29.42
N LEU A 340 17.96 -6.21 -29.65
CA LEU A 340 16.98 -7.13 -29.05
C LEU A 340 17.38 -7.64 -27.64
N ARG A 341 18.26 -6.90 -26.95
CA ARG A 341 18.57 -7.13 -25.53
C ARG A 341 17.44 -6.60 -24.66
N ILE A 342 17.14 -7.29 -23.55
CA ILE A 342 16.03 -6.94 -22.66
C ILE A 342 16.44 -5.89 -21.60
N THR A 343 15.50 -5.02 -21.20
CA THR A 343 15.72 -3.94 -20.23
C THR A 343 15.36 -4.31 -18.78
N SER A 344 15.67 -3.43 -17.83
CA SER A 344 15.60 -3.64 -16.37
C SER A 344 14.28 -4.23 -15.86
N ASN A 345 13.16 -3.80 -16.42
CA ASN A 345 11.82 -4.20 -16.00
C ASN A 345 11.20 -5.27 -16.92
N SER A 346 11.97 -5.84 -17.85
CA SER A 346 11.44 -6.81 -18.81
C SER A 346 10.82 -8.02 -18.11
N PRO A 347 9.62 -8.47 -18.50
CA PRO A 347 9.01 -9.70 -17.98
C PRO A 347 9.75 -10.95 -18.45
N SER A 348 10.65 -10.85 -19.44
CA SER A 348 11.58 -11.92 -19.84
C SER A 348 12.80 -12.05 -18.92
N ARG A 349 12.93 -11.22 -17.88
CA ARG A 349 13.95 -11.43 -16.83
C ARG A 349 13.48 -12.46 -15.80
N PHE A 350 14.40 -13.27 -15.29
CA PHE A 350 14.16 -14.36 -14.32
C PHE A 350 13.05 -15.38 -14.68
N ALA A 351 12.51 -15.37 -15.91
CA ALA A 351 11.35 -16.16 -16.31
C ALA A 351 11.67 -17.59 -16.80
N GLY A 352 12.94 -17.96 -16.84
CA GLY A 352 13.41 -19.26 -17.30
C GLY A 352 13.22 -20.38 -16.27
N ASP A 353 13.43 -21.62 -16.72
CA ASP A 353 13.23 -22.85 -15.94
C ASP A 353 14.10 -22.99 -14.66
N ALA A 354 15.15 -22.17 -14.53
CA ALA A 354 16.02 -22.09 -13.36
C ALA A 354 16.05 -20.67 -12.75
N GLY A 355 15.07 -19.82 -13.06
CA GLY A 355 15.02 -18.43 -12.58
C GLY A 355 15.99 -17.48 -13.29
N GLN A 356 16.41 -17.81 -14.52
CA GLN A 356 17.30 -17.00 -15.36
C GLN A 356 16.54 -16.14 -16.38
N ASP A 357 17.20 -15.14 -16.95
CA ASP A 357 16.67 -14.37 -18.09
C ASP A 357 16.46 -15.26 -19.34
N ILE A 358 15.43 -14.95 -20.13
CA ILE A 358 15.06 -15.74 -21.32
C ILE A 358 15.28 -14.97 -22.64
N GLY A 359 15.59 -15.72 -23.69
CA GLY A 359 16.08 -15.21 -24.97
C GLY A 359 17.61 -15.19 -25.08
N ALA A 360 18.11 -14.74 -26.24
CA ALA A 360 19.52 -14.84 -26.60
C ALA A 360 20.41 -13.72 -26.04
N LEU A 361 19.79 -12.63 -25.59
CA LEU A 361 20.45 -11.39 -25.17
C LEU A 361 19.96 -10.99 -23.77
N PRO A 362 20.55 -11.54 -22.69
CA PRO A 362 20.16 -11.26 -21.32
C PRO A 362 20.45 -9.81 -20.91
N TYR A 363 19.86 -9.37 -19.80
CA TYR A 363 20.01 -8.01 -19.27
C TYR A 363 21.46 -7.69 -18.86
N VAL A 364 21.96 -6.50 -19.25
CA VAL A 364 23.26 -5.94 -18.83
C VAL A 364 23.16 -4.44 -18.52
N ASP A 365 22.30 -4.12 -17.55
CA ASP A 365 22.12 -2.77 -16.99
C ASP A 365 21.43 -1.71 -17.89
N ASP A 366 20.70 -2.14 -18.92
CA ASP A 366 19.84 -1.25 -19.71
C ASP A 366 18.54 -0.89 -18.98
N ALA A 367 18.39 0.35 -18.53
CA ALA A 367 17.16 0.83 -17.92
C ALA A 367 15.95 0.77 -18.88
N THR A 368 14.80 0.30 -18.39
CA THR A 368 13.52 0.44 -19.09
C THR A 368 13.12 1.93 -19.16
N PRO A 369 12.67 2.46 -20.33
CA PRO A 369 12.21 3.84 -20.46
C PRO A 369 10.89 4.17 -19.71
N GLY A 370 10.95 4.21 -18.38
CA GLY A 370 9.82 4.56 -17.50
C GLY A 370 9.34 3.39 -16.63
N TYR A 371 8.25 3.65 -15.90
CA TYR A 371 7.71 2.74 -14.89
C TYR A 371 6.61 1.87 -15.50
N HIS A 372 7.01 0.87 -16.27
CA HIS A 372 6.17 -0.20 -16.80
C HIS A 372 6.96 -1.51 -16.86
N GLY A 373 6.28 -2.63 -17.10
CA GLY A 373 6.84 -3.98 -16.96
C GLY A 373 6.85 -4.46 -15.51
N THR A 374 7.77 -5.36 -15.18
CA THR A 374 7.90 -5.95 -13.84
C THR A 374 8.99 -5.24 -13.04
N LEU A 375 8.63 -4.72 -11.86
CA LEU A 375 9.53 -4.02 -10.94
C LEU A 375 10.41 -5.03 -10.17
N TRP A 376 11.49 -5.49 -10.82
CA TRP A 376 12.40 -6.50 -10.29
C TRP A 376 13.31 -6.02 -9.13
N THR A 377 13.28 -4.72 -8.83
CA THR A 377 13.92 -4.08 -7.69
C THR A 377 12.88 -3.29 -6.90
N ASP A 378 13.08 -3.14 -5.60
CA ASP A 378 12.22 -2.30 -4.77
C ASP A 378 12.26 -0.86 -5.27
N THR A 379 11.09 -0.28 -5.51
CA THR A 379 10.92 0.94 -6.30
C THR A 379 10.13 1.96 -5.49
N THR A 380 10.64 3.20 -5.42
CA THR A 380 9.92 4.33 -4.82
C THR A 380 9.59 5.36 -5.89
N LEU A 381 8.31 5.69 -6.03
CA LEU A 381 7.85 6.85 -6.77
C LEU A 381 7.86 8.04 -5.81
N THR A 382 8.77 8.99 -6.05
CA THR A 382 9.03 10.13 -5.18
C THR A 382 8.29 11.38 -5.65
N LEU A 383 8.00 12.31 -4.73
CA LEU A 383 7.33 13.56 -5.07
C LEU A 383 8.14 14.38 -6.10
N ALA A 384 9.47 14.28 -6.08
CA ALA A 384 10.36 14.96 -7.02
C ALA A 384 10.27 14.44 -8.47
N GLY A 385 9.77 13.22 -8.70
CA GLY A 385 9.48 12.68 -10.04
C GLY A 385 8.01 12.83 -10.48
N SER A 386 7.16 13.41 -9.63
CA SER A 386 5.75 13.67 -9.93
C SER A 386 5.61 14.84 -10.93
N PRO A 387 4.71 14.77 -11.93
CA PRO A 387 3.82 13.66 -12.25
C PRO A 387 4.50 12.55 -13.08
N TYR A 388 4.28 11.30 -12.70
CA TYR A 388 4.70 10.14 -13.48
C TYR A 388 3.72 9.87 -14.63
N THR A 389 4.24 9.42 -15.77
CA THR A 389 3.45 8.89 -16.88
C THR A 389 3.82 7.43 -17.12
N VAL A 390 2.80 6.58 -17.18
CA VAL A 390 2.91 5.12 -17.25
C VAL A 390 2.21 4.63 -18.52
N ALA A 391 2.93 3.87 -19.36
CA ALA A 391 2.44 3.50 -20.69
C ALA A 391 1.72 2.14 -20.76
N GLY A 392 1.63 1.42 -19.64
CA GLY A 392 1.10 0.06 -19.58
C GLY A 392 1.23 -0.53 -18.18
N ASP A 393 1.16 -1.85 -18.07
CA ASP A 393 1.27 -2.58 -16.79
C ASP A 393 2.47 -2.16 -15.92
N ILE A 394 2.22 -1.86 -14.65
CA ILE A 394 3.19 -1.95 -13.56
C ILE A 394 2.92 -3.26 -12.81
N THR A 395 3.82 -4.24 -12.93
CA THR A 395 3.76 -5.47 -12.13
C THR A 395 4.74 -5.39 -10.96
N VAL A 396 4.23 -5.50 -9.74
CA VAL A 396 5.04 -5.66 -8.52
C VAL A 396 5.16 -7.16 -8.24
N PRO A 397 6.30 -7.82 -8.49
CA PRO A 397 6.43 -9.26 -8.32
C PRO A 397 6.52 -9.67 -6.83
N PRO A 398 6.31 -10.96 -6.50
CA PRO A 398 6.50 -11.46 -5.14
C PRO A 398 7.89 -11.15 -4.59
N GLY A 399 7.96 -10.75 -3.32
CA GLY A 399 9.22 -10.36 -2.68
C GLY A 399 9.77 -8.99 -3.10
N ARG A 400 8.99 -8.17 -3.82
CA ARG A 400 9.32 -6.77 -4.13
C ARG A 400 8.28 -5.78 -3.65
N LYS A 401 8.72 -4.55 -3.40
CA LYS A 401 7.93 -3.43 -2.91
C LYS A 401 7.84 -2.29 -3.94
N LEU A 402 6.63 -1.81 -4.18
CA LEU A 402 6.37 -0.49 -4.76
C LEU A 402 5.93 0.46 -3.64
N SER A 403 6.69 1.53 -3.44
CA SER A 403 6.38 2.60 -2.48
C SER A 403 6.00 3.87 -3.26
N ILE A 404 5.00 4.61 -2.80
CA ILE A 404 4.54 5.87 -3.43
C ILE A 404 4.44 6.93 -2.34
N GLU A 405 5.18 8.04 -2.51
CA GLU A 405 5.25 9.15 -1.53
C GLU A 405 4.00 10.05 -1.54
N PRO A 406 3.72 10.80 -0.45
CA PRO A 406 2.65 11.79 -0.40
C PRO A 406 2.68 12.80 -1.56
N GLY A 407 1.51 13.15 -2.08
CA GLY A 407 1.34 14.12 -3.17
C GLY A 407 1.78 13.63 -4.56
N VAL A 408 2.26 12.39 -4.70
CA VAL A 408 2.62 11.83 -6.01
C VAL A 408 1.39 11.63 -6.90
N VAL A 409 1.52 12.03 -8.18
CA VAL A 409 0.53 11.79 -9.22
C VAL A 409 1.08 10.78 -10.22
N VAL A 410 0.35 9.69 -10.42
CA VAL A 410 0.64 8.68 -11.45
C VAL A 410 -0.46 8.72 -12.51
N ASN A 411 -0.08 8.97 -13.76
CA ASN A 411 -0.99 9.07 -14.90
C ASN A 411 -0.75 7.89 -15.85
N PHE A 412 -1.76 7.04 -16.04
CA PHE A 412 -1.75 5.99 -17.05
C PHE A 412 -2.14 6.56 -18.41
N SER A 413 -1.38 6.20 -19.45
CA SER A 413 -1.78 6.38 -20.83
C SER A 413 -3.02 5.54 -21.15
N ASN A 414 -3.79 5.96 -22.15
CA ASN A 414 -4.80 5.10 -22.74
C ASN A 414 -4.09 4.01 -23.58
N GLY A 415 -4.40 2.73 -23.33
CA GLY A 415 -3.70 1.57 -23.88
C GLY A 415 -2.86 0.80 -22.84
N ASP A 416 -2.30 -0.34 -23.27
CA ASP A 416 -1.22 -1.05 -22.57
C ASP A 416 -0.11 -1.42 -23.56
N ILE A 417 1.10 -0.88 -23.41
CA ILE A 417 2.26 -1.29 -24.23
C ILE A 417 2.81 -2.67 -23.86
N MET A 418 2.38 -3.26 -22.74
CA MET A 418 2.78 -4.62 -22.36
C MET A 418 1.99 -5.69 -23.12
N GLY A 419 0.79 -5.36 -23.63
CA GLY A 419 -0.15 -6.31 -24.26
C GLY A 419 -0.42 -7.52 -23.38
N ALA A 420 -0.59 -7.30 -22.06
CA ALA A 420 -0.52 -8.33 -21.04
C ALA A 420 -1.61 -8.14 -19.96
N GLY A 421 -1.38 -8.62 -18.74
CA GLY A 421 -2.26 -8.28 -17.62
C GLY A 421 -3.51 -9.14 -17.47
N THR A 422 -4.53 -8.52 -16.88
CA THR A 422 -5.93 -8.96 -16.86
C THR A 422 -6.66 -8.38 -18.07
N ASP A 423 -6.29 -7.15 -18.45
CA ASP A 423 -6.86 -6.36 -19.51
C ASP A 423 -5.73 -5.92 -20.47
N THR A 424 -5.58 -6.65 -21.57
CA THR A 424 -4.53 -6.42 -22.58
C THR A 424 -4.71 -5.11 -23.35
N GLU A 425 -5.74 -4.33 -23.06
CA GLU A 425 -6.03 -3.02 -23.67
C GLU A 425 -5.77 -1.85 -22.69
N ARG A 426 -5.56 -2.09 -21.39
CA ARG A 426 -5.48 -1.05 -20.35
C ARG A 426 -4.43 -1.33 -19.28
N GLY A 427 -3.45 -0.44 -19.10
CA GLY A 427 -2.45 -0.60 -18.05
C GLY A 427 -3.02 -0.73 -16.62
N GLU A 428 -2.48 -1.69 -15.86
CA GLU A 428 -2.82 -1.98 -14.46
C GLU A 428 -1.68 -1.62 -13.48
N ILE A 429 -1.98 -1.40 -12.19
CA ILE A 429 -1.03 -1.65 -11.10
C ILE A 429 -1.30 -3.04 -10.53
N ARG A 430 -0.43 -4.01 -10.84
CA ARG A 430 -0.60 -5.45 -10.55
C ARG A 430 0.25 -5.84 -9.36
N VAL A 431 -0.37 -5.84 -8.19
CA VAL A 431 0.32 -6.12 -6.92
C VAL A 431 0.38 -7.63 -6.69
N ARG A 432 1.57 -8.22 -6.82
CA ARG A 432 1.90 -9.59 -6.39
C ARG A 432 2.99 -9.65 -5.32
N GLY A 433 3.53 -8.50 -4.91
CA GLY A 433 4.43 -8.32 -3.77
C GLY A 433 3.79 -7.37 -2.75
N THR A 434 4.50 -6.32 -2.37
CA THR A 434 4.00 -5.26 -1.48
C THR A 434 3.72 -3.97 -2.25
N LEU A 435 2.53 -3.39 -2.09
CA LEU A 435 2.24 -2.00 -2.44
C LEU A 435 2.07 -1.17 -1.15
N GLU A 436 2.75 -0.02 -1.10
CA GLU A 436 2.63 0.97 -0.04
C GLU A 436 2.44 2.36 -0.65
N ALA A 437 1.20 2.84 -0.70
CA ALA A 437 0.85 4.18 -1.16
C ALA A 437 0.30 4.98 0.04
N ILE A 438 1.19 5.66 0.76
CA ILE A 438 0.85 6.39 1.99
C ILE A 438 0.99 7.89 1.74
N GLY A 439 -0.13 8.55 1.47
CA GLY A 439 -0.27 10.00 1.45
C GLY A 439 -0.74 10.57 2.79
N THR A 440 -0.98 11.88 2.82
CA THR A 440 -1.58 12.60 3.95
C THR A 440 -2.80 13.40 3.49
N ALA A 441 -3.65 13.84 4.41
CA ALA A 441 -4.80 14.71 4.07
C ALA A 441 -4.38 16.01 3.35
N ALA A 442 -3.20 16.55 3.66
CA ALA A 442 -2.64 17.73 2.99
C ALA A 442 -1.92 17.42 1.66
N ALA A 443 -1.51 16.17 1.45
CA ALA A 443 -0.80 15.70 0.25
C ALA A 443 -1.25 14.29 -0.14
N PRO A 444 -2.50 14.12 -0.65
CA PRO A 444 -3.02 12.82 -1.05
C PRO A 444 -2.35 12.36 -2.36
N ILE A 445 -2.14 11.05 -2.48
CA ILE A 445 -1.64 10.42 -3.70
C ILE A 445 -2.77 10.40 -4.74
N THR A 446 -2.47 10.57 -6.03
CA THR A 446 -3.47 10.48 -7.10
C THR A 446 -3.05 9.48 -8.18
N LEU A 447 -3.86 8.43 -8.36
CA LEU A 447 -3.69 7.40 -9.38
C LEU A 447 -4.84 7.52 -10.40
N ARG A 448 -4.53 7.73 -11.68
CA ARG A 448 -5.56 8.01 -12.70
C ARG A 448 -5.10 7.70 -14.13
N ALA A 449 -6.03 7.66 -15.08
CA ALA A 449 -5.69 7.85 -16.49
C ALA A 449 -5.39 9.32 -16.85
N LEU A 450 -4.69 9.54 -17.96
CA LEU A 450 -4.53 10.86 -18.61
C LEU A 450 -5.85 11.38 -19.20
N VAL A 451 -6.73 10.48 -19.64
CA VAL A 451 -8.07 10.81 -20.14
C VAL A 451 -9.04 10.85 -18.95
N ALA A 452 -9.72 11.98 -18.78
CA ALA A 452 -10.63 12.23 -17.65
C ALA A 452 -12.03 11.62 -17.87
N ALA A 453 -12.09 10.30 -18.07
CA ALA A 453 -13.33 9.53 -18.19
C ALA A 453 -13.11 8.09 -17.71
N ALA A 454 -14.16 7.42 -17.22
CA ALA A 454 -14.10 6.04 -16.77
C ALA A 454 -13.48 5.09 -17.82
N GLN A 455 -12.96 3.95 -17.35
CA GLN A 455 -12.43 2.88 -18.20
C GLN A 455 -11.23 3.26 -19.10
N ASN A 456 -10.46 4.31 -18.77
CA ASN A 456 -9.28 4.72 -19.57
C ASN A 456 -7.94 4.17 -19.05
N TRP A 457 -7.97 3.44 -17.94
CA TRP A 457 -6.96 2.50 -17.46
C TRP A 457 -7.71 1.43 -16.63
N TYR A 458 -7.07 0.33 -16.25
CA TYR A 458 -7.78 -0.70 -15.49
C TYR A 458 -8.01 -0.27 -14.04
N GLY A 459 -6.94 0.10 -13.33
CA GLY A 459 -6.92 0.44 -11.91
C GLY A 459 -5.85 -0.30 -11.12
N VAL A 460 -6.00 -0.35 -9.79
CA VAL A 460 -5.12 -1.09 -8.87
C VAL A 460 -5.67 -2.49 -8.66
N ARG A 461 -4.95 -3.53 -9.12
CA ARG A 461 -5.34 -4.94 -8.98
C ARG A 461 -4.40 -5.69 -8.01
N VAL A 462 -4.96 -6.15 -6.89
CA VAL A 462 -4.26 -6.99 -5.90
C VAL A 462 -4.51 -8.47 -6.21
N LEU A 463 -3.41 -9.22 -6.35
CA LEU A 463 -3.37 -10.54 -6.98
C LEU A 463 -2.73 -11.59 -6.07
N SER A 464 -3.02 -12.87 -6.34
CA SER A 464 -2.47 -13.98 -5.58
C SER A 464 -0.93 -13.98 -5.56
N GLY A 465 -0.39 -14.05 -4.35
CA GLY A 465 1.04 -13.85 -4.03
C GLY A 465 1.35 -12.53 -3.33
N ALA A 466 0.45 -11.53 -3.40
CA ALA A 466 0.62 -10.26 -2.70
C ALA A 466 0.78 -10.45 -1.19
N THR A 467 1.74 -9.74 -0.61
CA THR A 467 2.09 -9.76 0.81
C THR A 467 1.42 -8.63 1.60
N ALA A 468 1.22 -7.47 0.97
CA ALA A 468 0.41 -6.36 1.49
C ALA A 468 0.08 -5.37 0.36
N ALA A 469 -1.06 -4.68 0.47
CA ALA A 469 -1.46 -3.59 -0.41
C ALA A 469 -2.13 -2.50 0.43
N THR A 470 -1.32 -1.55 0.92
CA THR A 470 -1.77 -0.46 1.80
C THR A 470 -1.94 0.82 1.00
N LEU A 471 -3.15 1.38 1.00
CA LEU A 471 -3.48 2.67 0.41
C LEU A 471 -4.05 3.58 1.52
N THR A 472 -3.35 4.67 1.80
CA THR A 472 -3.73 5.66 2.82
C THR A 472 -3.72 7.07 2.21
N HIS A 473 -4.83 7.82 2.31
CA HIS A 473 -5.03 9.11 1.62
C HIS A 473 -4.73 9.04 0.10
N VAL A 474 -5.41 8.14 -0.61
CA VAL A 474 -5.24 7.93 -2.06
C VAL A 474 -6.53 8.26 -2.80
N ASN A 475 -6.42 9.04 -3.87
CA ASN A 475 -7.48 9.30 -4.85
C ASN A 475 -7.26 8.40 -6.08
N VAL A 476 -8.22 7.55 -6.44
CA VAL A 476 -8.12 6.64 -7.59
C VAL A 476 -9.26 6.90 -8.59
N ARG A 477 -8.93 7.31 -9.81
CA ARG A 477 -9.89 7.96 -10.73
C ARG A 477 -9.82 7.40 -12.15
N TYR A 478 -10.91 7.45 -12.92
CA TYR A 478 -10.95 7.12 -14.36
C TYR A 478 -10.68 5.63 -14.71
N GLY A 479 -10.78 4.73 -13.72
CA GLY A 479 -10.47 3.31 -13.88
C GLY A 479 -11.63 2.48 -14.45
N TYR A 480 -11.37 1.21 -14.76
CA TYR A 480 -12.39 0.18 -14.97
C TYR A 480 -12.80 -0.43 -13.61
N ASN A 481 -11.85 -0.95 -12.83
CA ASN A 481 -12.04 -1.19 -11.40
C ASN A 481 -11.00 -0.34 -10.67
N ALA A 482 -11.38 0.81 -10.11
CA ALA A 482 -10.41 1.74 -9.51
C ALA A 482 -9.49 1.03 -8.49
N ILE A 483 -10.09 0.23 -7.62
CA ILE A 483 -9.40 -0.77 -6.80
C ILE A 483 -10.10 -2.13 -6.98
N HIS A 484 -9.34 -3.20 -7.17
CA HIS A 484 -9.81 -4.57 -7.32
C HIS A 484 -8.94 -5.52 -6.51
N SER A 485 -9.52 -6.27 -5.58
CA SER A 485 -8.83 -7.33 -4.83
C SER A 485 -9.50 -8.68 -5.03
N SER A 486 -8.70 -9.68 -5.45
CA SER A 486 -9.13 -11.08 -5.53
C SER A 486 -8.25 -11.98 -4.64
N VAL A 487 -7.82 -11.47 -3.48
CA VAL A 487 -6.97 -12.19 -2.51
C VAL A 487 -7.71 -12.44 -1.19
N ALA A 488 -7.48 -13.62 -0.62
CA ALA A 488 -7.99 -13.98 0.70
C ALA A 488 -7.07 -13.48 1.83
N GLY A 489 -7.63 -13.31 3.03
CA GLY A 489 -6.93 -12.76 4.20
C GLY A 489 -6.93 -11.23 4.26
N ASP A 490 -6.15 -10.69 5.20
CA ASP A 490 -6.02 -9.25 5.46
C ASP A 490 -4.80 -8.69 4.69
N VAL A 491 -4.93 -8.62 3.36
CA VAL A 491 -3.87 -8.16 2.44
C VAL A 491 -4.12 -6.74 1.93
N LEU A 492 -5.37 -6.31 1.87
CA LEU A 492 -5.78 -4.99 1.35
C LEU A 492 -6.14 -4.04 2.51
N GLY A 493 -5.28 -3.09 2.83
CA GLY A 493 -5.56 -2.03 3.81
C GLY A 493 -5.95 -0.73 3.11
N LEU A 494 -7.18 -0.24 3.33
CA LEU A 494 -7.67 1.04 2.80
C LEU A 494 -8.03 2.00 3.93
N LEU A 495 -7.44 3.20 3.95
CA LEU A 495 -7.71 4.26 4.93
C LEU A 495 -7.80 5.64 4.26
N ASN A 496 -8.91 6.36 4.47
CA ASN A 496 -9.12 7.70 3.89
C ASN A 496 -8.95 7.70 2.34
N VAL A 497 -9.45 6.66 1.67
CA VAL A 497 -9.29 6.46 0.21
C VAL A 497 -10.56 6.93 -0.51
N THR A 498 -10.38 7.71 -1.59
CA THR A 498 -11.48 8.16 -2.46
C THR A 498 -11.35 7.55 -3.85
N THR A 499 -12.45 7.03 -4.40
CA THR A 499 -12.51 6.59 -5.80
C THR A 499 -13.66 7.26 -6.55
N ASP A 500 -13.40 7.73 -7.77
CA ASP A 500 -14.42 8.43 -8.56
C ASP A 500 -14.26 8.31 -10.08
N THR A 501 -15.35 8.61 -10.79
CA THR A 501 -15.41 8.67 -12.25
C THR A 501 -14.87 7.39 -12.92
N SER A 502 -15.14 6.22 -12.34
CA SER A 502 -14.67 4.88 -12.75
C SER A 502 -15.87 3.94 -12.96
N PHE A 503 -15.67 2.76 -13.55
CA PHE A 503 -16.80 1.82 -13.80
C PHE A 503 -17.21 1.05 -12.52
N TYR A 504 -16.25 0.55 -11.76
CA TYR A 504 -16.40 0.21 -10.34
C TYR A 504 -15.46 1.09 -9.49
N GLY A 505 -16.00 1.70 -8.43
CA GLY A 505 -15.19 2.41 -7.43
C GLY A 505 -14.38 1.47 -6.52
N LEU A 506 -14.88 0.28 -6.23
CA LEU A 506 -14.16 -0.81 -5.55
C LEU A 506 -14.75 -2.17 -5.94
N ARG A 507 -13.90 -3.18 -6.13
CA ARG A 507 -14.30 -4.58 -6.34
C ARG A 507 -13.55 -5.54 -5.42
N LEU A 508 -14.28 -6.43 -4.75
CA LEU A 508 -13.74 -7.45 -3.85
C LEU A 508 -14.32 -8.83 -4.18
N ASP A 509 -13.50 -9.76 -4.66
CA ASP A 509 -13.92 -11.14 -5.00
C ASP A 509 -13.69 -12.12 -3.82
N ALA A 510 -12.80 -11.75 -2.89
CA ALA A 510 -12.35 -12.57 -1.77
C ALA A 510 -11.78 -11.71 -0.63
N GLY A 511 -11.53 -12.36 0.52
CA GLY A 511 -10.87 -11.74 1.68
C GLY A 511 -11.82 -11.02 2.63
N ALA A 512 -11.29 -10.56 3.77
CA ALA A 512 -12.06 -9.89 4.82
C ALA A 512 -11.35 -8.62 5.31
N PRO A 513 -11.08 -7.64 4.42
CA PRO A 513 -10.35 -6.43 4.78
C PRO A 513 -11.18 -5.51 5.69
N LEU A 514 -10.52 -4.87 6.63
CA LEU A 514 -11.07 -3.74 7.39
C LEU A 514 -10.78 -2.44 6.64
N ILE A 515 -11.82 -1.86 6.06
CA ILE A 515 -11.77 -0.65 5.24
C ILE A 515 -12.28 0.54 6.05
N LYS A 516 -11.50 1.63 6.11
CA LYS A 516 -11.81 2.79 6.95
C LYS A 516 -11.90 4.09 6.15
N ASN A 517 -12.94 4.88 6.44
CA ASN A 517 -13.18 6.19 5.83
C ASN A 517 -13.08 6.16 4.29
N PHE A 518 -13.76 5.19 3.68
CA PHE A 518 -13.75 5.00 2.22
C PHE A 518 -14.82 5.87 1.57
N THR A 519 -14.47 6.54 0.47
CA THR A 519 -15.40 7.35 -0.32
C THR A 519 -15.44 6.83 -1.75
N THR A 520 -16.63 6.54 -2.27
CA THR A 520 -16.84 6.19 -3.70
C THR A 520 -17.95 7.05 -4.29
N LYS A 521 -17.67 7.78 -5.37
CA LYS A 521 -18.64 8.72 -5.94
C LYS A 521 -18.55 8.94 -7.44
N SER A 522 -19.68 9.27 -8.06
CA SER A 522 -19.74 9.54 -9.50
C SER A 522 -19.15 8.43 -10.38
N ASN A 523 -19.15 7.20 -9.88
CA ASN A 523 -18.78 6.00 -10.63
C ASN A 523 -20.02 5.46 -11.36
N GLU A 524 -19.84 4.54 -12.30
CA GLU A 524 -20.98 3.81 -12.85
C GLU A 524 -21.60 2.91 -11.76
N ASN A 525 -20.76 2.24 -10.97
CA ASN A 525 -21.12 1.45 -9.80
C ASN A 525 -20.18 1.79 -8.61
N GLY A 526 -20.72 1.95 -7.41
CA GLY A 526 -19.97 2.39 -6.23
C GLY A 526 -18.99 1.34 -5.69
N ILE A 527 -19.52 0.23 -5.17
CA ILE A 527 -18.76 -0.94 -4.64
C ILE A 527 -19.44 -2.23 -5.09
N ARG A 528 -18.65 -3.20 -5.55
CA ARG A 528 -19.07 -4.59 -5.83
C ARG A 528 -18.33 -5.55 -4.90
N VAL A 529 -19.06 -6.30 -4.08
CA VAL A 529 -18.54 -7.33 -3.17
C VAL A 529 -19.10 -8.68 -3.61
N GLU A 530 -18.28 -9.64 -4.00
CA GLU A 530 -18.76 -10.90 -4.58
C GLU A 530 -17.89 -12.11 -4.19
N GLY A 531 -18.17 -13.27 -4.79
CA GLY A 531 -17.36 -14.49 -4.61
C GLY A 531 -17.49 -15.05 -3.21
N ASN A 532 -16.43 -14.89 -2.40
CA ASN A 532 -16.43 -15.17 -0.97
C ASN A 532 -15.88 -14.01 -0.11
N ALA A 533 -15.89 -12.78 -0.62
CA ALA A 533 -15.50 -11.60 0.14
C ALA A 533 -16.40 -11.39 1.38
N SER A 534 -15.81 -10.86 2.45
CA SER A 534 -16.50 -10.53 3.71
C SER A 534 -15.87 -9.30 4.38
N PRO A 535 -15.91 -8.12 3.74
CA PRO A 535 -15.26 -6.90 4.24
C PRO A 535 -16.09 -6.22 5.35
N THR A 536 -15.39 -5.47 6.19
CA THR A 536 -16.00 -4.53 7.14
C THR A 536 -15.64 -3.10 6.74
N PHE A 537 -16.64 -2.27 6.51
CA PHE A 537 -16.49 -0.84 6.29
C PHE A 537 -16.84 -0.09 7.57
N SER A 538 -15.92 0.76 8.05
CA SER A 538 -16.11 1.63 9.21
C SER A 538 -15.82 3.07 8.77
N GLY A 539 -16.89 3.86 8.62
CA GLY A 539 -16.87 5.13 7.88
C GLY A 539 -16.89 4.89 6.37
N LEU A 540 -18.06 5.03 5.75
CA LEU A 540 -18.25 4.76 4.32
C LEU A 540 -19.15 5.82 3.67
N THR A 541 -18.64 6.61 2.73
CA THR A 541 -19.42 7.57 1.94
C THR A 541 -19.60 7.11 0.51
N VAL A 542 -20.86 7.08 0.03
CA VAL A 542 -21.23 6.52 -1.28
C VAL A 542 -22.21 7.48 -1.96
N SER A 543 -21.76 8.26 -2.96
CA SER A 543 -22.61 9.28 -3.57
C SER A 543 -22.64 9.38 -5.10
N ASP A 544 -23.80 9.71 -5.64
CA ASP A 544 -23.99 10.12 -7.04
C ASP A 544 -23.51 9.06 -8.07
N ASN A 545 -23.53 7.78 -7.70
CA ASN A 545 -23.17 6.68 -8.60
C ASN A 545 -24.38 6.32 -9.50
N ALA A 546 -24.13 5.92 -10.75
CA ALA A 546 -25.19 5.78 -11.75
C ALA A 546 -26.12 4.58 -11.51
N TRP A 547 -25.62 3.51 -10.90
CA TRP A 547 -26.34 2.30 -10.53
C TRP A 547 -26.24 2.07 -9.01
N ASP A 548 -25.86 0.86 -8.57
CA ASP A 548 -25.69 0.50 -7.16
C ASP A 548 -24.58 1.32 -6.46
N GLY A 549 -24.86 1.75 -5.24
CA GLY A 549 -23.88 2.29 -4.30
C GLY A 549 -23.02 1.19 -3.69
N VAL A 550 -23.64 0.15 -3.14
CA VAL A 550 -23.00 -1.10 -2.70
C VAL A 550 -23.84 -2.29 -3.17
N ASP A 551 -23.25 -3.14 -4.00
CA ASP A 551 -23.82 -4.39 -4.51
C ASP A 551 -23.07 -5.59 -3.93
N PHE A 552 -23.77 -6.38 -3.11
CA PHE A 552 -23.23 -7.57 -2.45
C PHE A 552 -23.80 -8.85 -3.09
N PHE A 553 -22.95 -9.54 -3.83
CA PHE A 553 -23.29 -10.67 -4.68
C PHE A 553 -22.55 -11.96 -4.25
N PRO A 554 -22.81 -12.48 -3.04
CA PRO A 554 -22.12 -13.67 -2.55
C PRO A 554 -22.53 -14.90 -3.37
N SER A 555 -21.53 -15.66 -3.82
CA SER A 555 -21.71 -16.76 -4.78
C SER A 555 -20.99 -18.05 -4.38
N SER A 556 -20.33 -18.08 -3.21
CA SER A 556 -19.80 -19.30 -2.60
C SER A 556 -19.64 -19.18 -1.07
N GLY A 557 -19.83 -20.29 -0.36
CA GLY A 557 -19.59 -20.37 1.09
C GLY A 557 -20.57 -19.58 1.96
N SER A 558 -20.12 -19.21 3.16
CA SER A 558 -20.79 -18.25 4.05
C SER A 558 -19.97 -16.97 4.07
N THR A 559 -20.64 -15.82 4.00
CA THR A 559 -20.02 -14.50 3.80
C THR A 559 -20.75 -13.43 4.60
N THR A 560 -20.02 -12.40 5.03
CA THR A 560 -20.58 -11.28 5.79
C THR A 560 -20.02 -9.94 5.32
N LEU A 561 -20.89 -9.06 4.84
CA LEU A 561 -20.59 -7.64 4.60
C LEU A 561 -21.09 -6.83 5.79
N THR A 562 -20.21 -6.04 6.41
CA THR A 562 -20.56 -5.13 7.50
C THR A 562 -20.32 -3.67 7.09
N ILE A 563 -21.30 -2.81 7.35
CA ILE A 563 -21.24 -1.36 7.14
C ILE A 563 -21.60 -0.66 8.45
N GLU A 564 -20.66 0.14 8.95
CA GLU A 564 -20.77 0.98 10.16
C GLU A 564 -20.47 2.43 9.77
N ASN A 565 -21.25 3.40 10.28
CA ASN A 565 -21.11 4.83 9.95
C ASN A 565 -21.15 5.07 8.42
N GLY A 566 -22.17 4.51 7.77
CA GLY A 566 -22.39 4.61 6.32
C GLY A 566 -23.20 5.84 5.92
N LEU A 567 -22.88 6.49 4.81
CA LEU A 567 -23.57 7.67 4.28
C LEU A 567 -23.79 7.55 2.77
N PHE A 568 -25.03 7.31 2.37
CA PHE A 568 -25.43 6.99 1.01
C PHE A 568 -26.33 8.10 0.44
N ARG A 569 -25.96 8.65 -0.74
CA ARG A 569 -26.70 9.75 -1.38
C ARG A 569 -26.81 9.56 -2.90
N ASN A 570 -28.00 9.78 -3.46
CA ASN A 570 -28.21 9.87 -4.92
C ASN A 570 -27.67 8.67 -5.75
N ASN A 571 -27.65 7.45 -5.19
CA ASN A 571 -27.38 6.23 -5.94
C ASN A 571 -28.71 5.62 -6.41
N TRP A 572 -28.74 4.92 -7.55
CA TRP A 572 -29.98 4.31 -8.03
C TRP A 572 -30.52 3.27 -7.05
N ASP A 573 -29.66 2.35 -6.62
CA ASP A 573 -29.89 1.47 -5.47
C ASP A 573 -28.76 1.70 -4.46
N ASN A 574 -29.08 1.82 -3.18
CA ASN A 574 -28.09 2.30 -2.21
C ASN A 574 -27.28 1.14 -1.61
N ILE A 575 -27.94 0.12 -1.08
CA ILE A 575 -27.31 -1.11 -0.60
C ILE A 575 -28.15 -2.31 -1.07
N SER A 576 -27.58 -3.19 -1.89
CA SER A 576 -28.25 -4.39 -2.40
C SER A 576 -27.51 -5.67 -1.97
N ILE A 577 -28.25 -6.74 -1.70
CA ILE A 577 -27.71 -8.10 -1.55
C ILE A 577 -28.45 -9.11 -2.43
N TYR A 578 -27.71 -9.80 -3.29
CA TYR A 578 -28.20 -10.92 -4.09
C TYR A 578 -27.33 -12.16 -3.87
N ALA A 579 -27.76 -13.03 -2.95
CA ALA A 579 -27.12 -14.33 -2.74
C ALA A 579 -27.45 -15.29 -3.90
N THR A 580 -26.42 -15.88 -4.49
CA THR A 580 -26.55 -16.78 -5.66
C THR A 580 -26.05 -18.20 -5.37
N SER A 581 -26.31 -19.11 -6.32
CA SER A 581 -25.85 -20.50 -6.29
C SER A 581 -26.29 -21.28 -5.04
N THR A 582 -25.38 -21.50 -4.08
CA THR A 582 -25.59 -22.10 -2.75
C THR A 582 -24.93 -21.28 -1.64
N ALA A 583 -24.75 -19.97 -1.86
CA ALA A 583 -24.10 -19.08 -0.90
C ALA A 583 -25.02 -18.70 0.27
N THR A 584 -24.42 -18.42 1.42
CA THR A 584 -25.08 -17.72 2.54
C THR A 584 -24.44 -16.35 2.70
N GLY A 585 -25.17 -15.31 2.32
CA GLY A 585 -24.77 -13.92 2.46
C GLY A 585 -25.45 -13.28 3.67
N THR A 586 -24.67 -12.62 4.52
CA THR A 586 -25.18 -11.79 5.63
C THR A 586 -24.75 -10.34 5.44
N LEU A 587 -25.69 -9.41 5.44
CA LEU A 587 -25.45 -7.98 5.40
C LEU A 587 -25.79 -7.38 6.78
N HIS A 588 -24.85 -6.64 7.36
CA HIS A 588 -25.07 -5.79 8.52
C HIS A 588 -24.93 -4.32 8.12
N VAL A 589 -25.95 -3.52 8.43
CA VAL A 589 -25.98 -2.07 8.23
C VAL A 589 -26.31 -1.43 9.57
N THR A 590 -25.32 -0.78 10.19
CA THR A 590 -25.45 -0.16 11.51
C THR A 590 -25.08 1.32 11.42
N ASN A 591 -25.81 2.18 12.14
CA ASN A 591 -25.53 3.62 12.21
C ASN A 591 -25.25 4.21 10.83
N THR A 592 -26.22 4.09 9.92
CA THR A 592 -26.07 4.44 8.50
C THR A 592 -27.21 5.35 8.06
N THR A 593 -26.90 6.41 7.30
CA THR A 593 -27.88 7.32 6.70
C THR A 593 -27.93 7.13 5.19
N VAL A 594 -29.09 6.73 4.67
CA VAL A 594 -29.42 6.67 3.25
C VAL A 594 -30.41 7.80 2.94
N HIS A 595 -30.06 8.69 2.00
CA HIS A 595 -30.89 9.82 1.63
C HIS A 595 -30.84 10.13 0.12
N GLY A 596 -32.00 10.16 -0.53
CA GLY A 596 -32.19 10.76 -1.85
C GLY A 596 -32.88 9.84 -2.85
N PRO A 597 -33.16 10.34 -4.07
CA PRO A 597 -33.92 9.60 -5.06
C PRO A 597 -33.13 8.38 -5.57
N GLY A 598 -33.66 7.20 -5.25
CA GLY A 598 -33.22 5.88 -5.71
C GLY A 598 -34.37 4.89 -5.51
N ALA A 599 -34.35 3.75 -6.19
CA ALA A 599 -35.40 2.74 -6.08
C ALA A 599 -35.40 2.11 -4.67
N PHE A 600 -34.26 1.60 -4.21
CA PHE A 600 -34.15 0.94 -2.92
C PHE A 600 -33.14 1.59 -1.96
N GLY A 601 -33.54 1.67 -0.68
CA GLY A 601 -32.64 1.99 0.42
C GLY A 601 -31.77 0.79 0.81
N VAL A 602 -32.42 -0.32 1.18
CA VAL A 602 -31.78 -1.64 1.30
C VAL A 602 -32.63 -2.69 0.58
N SER A 603 -32.06 -3.41 -0.39
CA SER A 603 -32.74 -4.49 -1.13
C SER A 603 -32.11 -5.87 -0.88
N LEU A 604 -32.93 -6.93 -0.86
CA LEU A 604 -32.43 -8.31 -0.71
C LEU A 604 -33.14 -9.35 -1.58
N ARG A 605 -32.35 -10.29 -2.10
CA ARG A 605 -32.77 -11.39 -2.99
C ARG A 605 -31.90 -12.64 -2.78
N ALA A 606 -32.45 -13.84 -3.02
CA ALA A 606 -31.70 -15.09 -3.06
C ALA A 606 -32.18 -16.04 -4.16
N ASP A 607 -31.26 -16.73 -4.82
CA ASP A 607 -31.54 -17.88 -5.70
C ASP A 607 -32.06 -19.10 -4.91
N ALA A 608 -32.74 -20.03 -5.57
CA ALA A 608 -33.45 -21.18 -4.96
C ALA A 608 -32.70 -21.99 -3.88
N ASN A 609 -31.37 -22.11 -3.97
CA ASN A 609 -30.54 -22.85 -2.99
C ASN A 609 -29.62 -21.93 -2.16
N ALA A 610 -29.76 -20.61 -2.30
CA ALA A 610 -28.97 -19.60 -1.62
C ALA A 610 -29.77 -18.96 -0.47
N THR A 611 -29.05 -18.25 0.41
CA THR A 611 -29.61 -17.55 1.58
C THR A 611 -29.09 -16.12 1.64
N ALA A 612 -29.99 -15.14 1.72
CA ALA A 612 -29.66 -13.73 1.95
C ALA A 612 -30.30 -13.25 3.26
N LEU A 613 -29.45 -12.85 4.21
CA LEU A 613 -29.82 -12.33 5.52
C LEU A 613 -29.43 -10.85 5.60
N VAL A 614 -30.36 -10.00 6.02
CA VAL A 614 -30.12 -8.56 6.23
C VAL A 614 -30.42 -8.19 7.68
N ASN A 615 -29.54 -7.39 8.27
CA ASN A 615 -29.73 -6.81 9.60
C ASN A 615 -29.46 -5.30 9.52
N VAL A 616 -30.50 -4.48 9.69
CA VAL A 616 -30.42 -3.02 9.73
C VAL A 616 -30.70 -2.53 11.16
N LYS A 617 -29.80 -1.69 11.68
CA LYS A 617 -29.86 -1.14 13.06
C LYS A 617 -29.44 0.33 13.11
N ASN A 618 -30.02 1.11 14.03
CA ASN A 618 -29.62 2.50 14.32
C ASN A 618 -29.53 3.38 13.07
N SER A 619 -30.34 3.14 12.04
CA SER A 619 -30.12 3.73 10.71
C SER A 619 -31.27 4.66 10.31
N ILE A 620 -31.01 5.54 9.34
CA ILE A 620 -32.02 6.39 8.69
C ILE A 620 -32.05 6.02 7.21
N ILE A 621 -33.23 5.70 6.68
CA ILE A 621 -33.43 5.37 5.26
C ILE A 621 -34.61 6.18 4.74
N VAL A 622 -34.35 7.24 3.97
CA VAL A 622 -35.40 8.17 3.51
C VAL A 622 -35.23 8.67 2.07
N GLY A 623 -36.34 9.04 1.44
CA GLY A 623 -36.35 9.69 0.11
C GLY A 623 -36.15 8.75 -1.09
N VAL A 624 -35.93 7.47 -0.82
CA VAL A 624 -35.96 6.34 -1.78
C VAL A 624 -37.40 5.86 -2.04
N THR A 625 -37.66 5.18 -3.15
CA THR A 625 -39.01 4.65 -3.48
C THR A 625 -39.49 3.63 -2.45
N SER A 626 -38.71 2.58 -2.20
CA SER A 626 -38.96 1.63 -1.12
C SER A 626 -37.81 1.61 -0.12
N GLY A 627 -38.12 1.81 1.17
CA GLY A 627 -37.12 1.90 2.23
C GLY A 627 -36.31 0.61 2.41
N VAL A 628 -36.97 -0.49 2.78
CA VAL A 628 -36.39 -1.84 2.80
C VAL A 628 -37.25 -2.79 1.96
N TYR A 629 -36.65 -3.39 0.93
CA TYR A 629 -37.33 -4.19 -0.09
C TYR A 629 -36.84 -5.65 -0.09
N ARG A 630 -37.72 -6.61 0.20
CA ARG A 630 -37.40 -8.04 0.14
C ARG A 630 -38.04 -8.72 -1.08
N ASN A 631 -37.23 -9.02 -2.08
CA ASN A 631 -37.69 -9.81 -3.21
C ASN A 631 -38.00 -11.26 -2.76
N ASN A 632 -39.26 -11.67 -2.89
CA ASN A 632 -39.68 -13.07 -2.70
C ASN A 632 -39.28 -13.95 -3.90
N ALA A 633 -37.97 -13.99 -4.18
CA ALA A 633 -37.37 -14.98 -5.06
C ALA A 633 -37.47 -16.39 -4.43
N THR A 634 -37.07 -17.42 -5.17
CA THR A 634 -37.22 -18.82 -4.76
C THR A 634 -36.27 -19.27 -3.64
N GLY A 635 -35.28 -18.46 -3.27
CA GLY A 635 -34.33 -18.74 -2.18
C GLY A 635 -34.81 -18.37 -0.78
N THR A 636 -33.91 -18.48 0.19
CA THR A 636 -34.19 -18.07 1.58
C THR A 636 -33.82 -16.60 1.76
N THR A 637 -34.81 -15.73 2.02
CA THR A 637 -34.58 -14.29 2.28
C THR A 637 -35.18 -13.87 3.63
N ALA A 638 -34.38 -13.22 4.47
CA ALA A 638 -34.84 -12.68 5.76
C ALA A 638 -34.20 -11.31 6.04
N ALA A 639 -34.99 -10.38 6.59
CA ALA A 639 -34.54 -9.05 6.97
C ALA A 639 -35.01 -8.72 8.39
N THR A 640 -34.06 -8.33 9.24
CA THR A 640 -34.27 -7.83 10.59
C THR A 640 -34.00 -6.34 10.59
N VAL A 641 -35.01 -5.50 10.81
CA VAL A 641 -34.84 -4.03 10.90
C VAL A 641 -35.25 -3.59 12.30
N THR A 642 -34.37 -2.94 13.03
CA THR A 642 -34.59 -2.51 14.43
C THR A 642 -34.00 -1.12 14.68
N TYR A 643 -34.56 -0.34 15.60
CA TYR A 643 -34.04 0.99 15.98
C TYR A 643 -33.68 1.87 14.75
N THR A 644 -34.53 1.84 13.72
CA THR A 644 -34.23 2.45 12.40
C THR A 644 -35.41 3.29 11.95
N ASN A 645 -35.14 4.50 11.45
CA ASN A 645 -36.13 5.37 10.83
C ASN A 645 -36.22 5.05 9.33
N VAL A 646 -37.38 4.60 8.87
CA VAL A 646 -37.59 4.24 7.46
C VAL A 646 -38.79 5.00 6.91
N LEU A 647 -38.56 5.87 5.92
CA LEU A 647 -39.58 6.67 5.26
C LEU A 647 -39.35 6.69 3.74
N GLY A 648 -39.92 5.71 3.04
CA GLY A 648 -39.93 5.67 1.58
C GLY A 648 -40.95 6.64 0.99
N THR A 649 -40.83 6.94 -0.31
CA THR A 649 -41.76 7.82 -1.02
C THR A 649 -43.01 7.09 -1.52
N GLU A 650 -42.91 5.77 -1.73
CA GLU A 650 -44.06 4.88 -2.01
C GLU A 650 -44.29 3.92 -0.85
N GLU A 651 -43.26 3.19 -0.39
CA GLU A 651 -43.38 2.20 0.71
C GLU A 651 -42.20 2.24 1.69
N ASN A 652 -42.47 2.16 3.00
CA ASN A 652 -41.39 2.08 3.99
C ASN A 652 -40.76 0.67 4.00
N TYR A 653 -41.58 -0.37 3.90
CA TYR A 653 -41.17 -1.77 3.95
C TYR A 653 -41.98 -2.59 2.95
N ASP A 654 -41.35 -3.10 1.89
CA ASP A 654 -41.96 -4.07 0.97
C ASP A 654 -41.50 -5.48 1.37
N ASN A 655 -42.47 -6.34 1.68
CA ASN A 655 -42.27 -7.74 2.12
C ASN A 655 -41.38 -7.90 3.36
N VAL A 656 -41.14 -6.82 4.10
CA VAL A 656 -40.42 -6.75 5.38
C VAL A 656 -41.35 -6.19 6.46
N VAL A 657 -41.10 -6.51 7.73
CA VAL A 657 -41.85 -5.97 8.87
C VAL A 657 -40.90 -5.18 9.77
N ALA A 658 -41.34 -4.01 10.22
CA ALA A 658 -40.61 -3.19 11.18
C ALA A 658 -40.46 -3.94 12.53
N GLY A 659 -39.24 -4.07 13.03
CA GLY A 659 -38.95 -4.62 14.34
C GLY A 659 -38.98 -3.58 15.47
N VAL A 660 -38.46 -3.97 16.64
CA VAL A 660 -38.42 -3.11 17.83
C VAL A 660 -37.63 -1.81 17.58
N GLY A 661 -38.13 -0.70 18.12
CA GLY A 661 -37.49 0.62 18.03
C GLY A 661 -37.58 1.32 16.67
N CYS A 662 -38.17 0.70 15.64
CA CYS A 662 -38.32 1.35 14.34
C CYS A 662 -39.35 2.48 14.35
N ILE A 663 -39.08 3.52 13.57
CA ILE A 663 -39.97 4.66 13.34
C ILE A 663 -40.08 4.96 11.84
N SER A 664 -41.05 5.80 11.46
CA SER A 664 -41.25 6.27 10.09
C SER A 664 -41.65 7.75 10.12
N GLN A 665 -40.66 8.63 10.26
CA GLN A 665 -40.86 10.07 10.42
C GLN A 665 -39.82 10.86 9.61
N THR A 666 -40.14 12.11 9.27
CA THR A 666 -39.16 13.01 8.61
C THR A 666 -37.97 13.22 9.54
N PRO A 667 -36.71 12.91 9.14
CA PRO A 667 -35.57 12.93 10.06
C PRO A 667 -35.19 14.30 10.63
N GLY A 668 -35.68 15.41 10.04
CA GLY A 668 -35.29 16.75 10.48
C GLY A 668 -33.79 17.00 10.34
N PHE A 669 -33.23 16.82 9.14
CA PHE A 669 -31.82 17.14 8.86
C PHE A 669 -31.59 18.65 8.82
N VAL A 670 -30.34 19.08 9.09
CA VAL A 670 -29.93 20.49 9.04
C VAL A 670 -30.18 21.13 7.67
N ASN A 671 -29.72 20.51 6.57
CA ASN A 671 -29.91 21.05 5.21
C ASN A 671 -29.75 19.97 4.11
N ALA A 672 -30.66 19.00 4.07
CA ALA A 672 -30.63 17.93 3.08
C ALA A 672 -30.86 18.43 1.64
N PRO A 673 -30.20 17.87 0.60
CA PRO A 673 -29.27 16.72 0.62
C PRO A 673 -27.81 17.07 0.94
N SER A 674 -27.47 18.36 1.03
CA SER A 674 -26.10 18.84 1.25
C SER A 674 -25.54 18.41 2.61
N ASP A 675 -26.35 18.57 3.65
CA ASP A 675 -26.02 18.28 5.04
C ASP A 675 -27.09 17.35 5.63
N LEU A 676 -26.62 16.26 6.25
CA LEU A 676 -27.44 15.17 6.77
C LEU A 676 -27.17 14.91 8.26
N HIS A 677 -26.53 15.86 8.97
CA HIS A 677 -26.62 15.93 10.43
C HIS A 677 -28.07 16.15 10.86
N LEU A 678 -28.42 15.65 12.04
CA LEU A 678 -29.72 15.90 12.66
C LEU A 678 -29.80 17.37 13.10
N ALA A 679 -30.98 17.98 12.99
CA ALA A 679 -31.27 19.26 13.59
C ALA A 679 -31.95 19.06 14.96
N MET A 680 -31.83 20.08 15.82
CA MET A 680 -32.48 20.10 17.14
C MET A 680 -33.99 19.80 17.04
N GLY A 681 -34.46 18.84 17.85
CA GLY A 681 -35.85 18.36 17.80
C GLY A 681 -36.13 17.33 16.71
N SER A 682 -35.10 16.78 16.06
CA SER A 682 -35.22 15.60 15.18
C SER A 682 -35.82 14.40 15.93
N PRO A 683 -36.76 13.65 15.33
CA PRO A 683 -37.30 12.42 15.92
C PRO A 683 -36.32 11.24 15.87
N CYS A 684 -35.11 11.42 15.33
CA CYS A 684 -34.04 10.42 15.30
C CYS A 684 -33.05 10.53 16.48
N ILE A 685 -33.04 11.68 17.17
CA ILE A 685 -32.19 11.94 18.33
C ILE A 685 -32.60 11.03 19.49
N ASP A 686 -31.65 10.36 20.14
CA ASP A 686 -31.84 9.48 21.32
C ASP A 686 -32.89 8.36 21.09
N LYS A 687 -32.95 7.78 19.89
CA LYS A 687 -33.87 6.66 19.53
C LYS A 687 -33.20 5.40 18.99
N GLY A 688 -31.87 5.38 18.87
CA GLY A 688 -31.07 4.18 18.58
C GLY A 688 -30.92 3.25 19.80
N THR A 689 -30.04 2.26 19.69
CA THR A 689 -29.60 1.43 20.82
C THR A 689 -28.08 1.31 20.87
N SER A 690 -27.50 1.36 22.07
CA SER A 690 -26.06 1.13 22.29
C SER A 690 -25.61 -0.29 21.98
N VAL A 691 -26.54 -1.26 21.85
CA VAL A 691 -26.21 -2.68 21.63
C VAL A 691 -25.66 -2.89 20.21
N GLY A 692 -24.35 -2.78 20.08
CA GLY A 692 -23.62 -2.91 18.81
C GLY A 692 -23.52 -1.64 17.99
N ALA A 693 -23.69 -0.47 18.61
CA ALA A 693 -23.35 0.81 17.97
C ALA A 693 -21.82 1.02 17.94
N PRO A 694 -21.25 1.67 16.91
CA PRO A 694 -19.85 2.10 16.92
C PRO A 694 -19.59 3.15 18.03
N LEU A 695 -18.37 3.21 18.57
CA LEU A 695 -18.01 4.13 19.67
C LEU A 695 -17.85 5.60 19.23
N THR A 696 -17.76 5.84 17.92
CA THR A 696 -17.80 7.17 17.32
C THR A 696 -18.74 7.18 16.14
N ASP A 697 -19.10 8.36 15.64
CA ASP A 697 -19.87 8.55 14.41
C ASP A 697 -18.97 8.69 13.16
N LEU A 698 -19.53 9.16 12.04
CA LEU A 698 -18.80 9.40 10.79
C LEU A 698 -17.84 10.61 10.82
N ASP A 699 -18.16 11.66 11.60
CA ASP A 699 -17.28 12.82 11.79
C ASP A 699 -16.21 12.58 12.87
N GLY A 700 -16.32 11.46 13.61
CA GLY A 700 -15.39 11.05 14.66
C GLY A 700 -15.78 11.54 16.06
N LYS A 701 -17.00 12.06 16.23
CA LYS A 701 -17.59 12.43 17.51
C LYS A 701 -17.94 11.17 18.31
N THR A 702 -17.80 11.22 19.64
CA THR A 702 -18.09 10.11 20.56
C THR A 702 -19.58 9.72 20.52
N ARG A 703 -19.89 8.45 20.80
CA ARG A 703 -21.25 7.91 20.88
C ARG A 703 -21.38 6.96 22.08
N PRO A 704 -22.45 7.04 22.91
CA PRO A 704 -23.55 8.01 22.90
C PRO A 704 -23.15 9.41 23.38
N MET A 705 -23.96 10.42 23.06
CA MET A 705 -23.98 11.75 23.68
C MET A 705 -25.42 12.11 24.07
N ASP A 706 -25.62 12.92 25.12
CA ASP A 706 -26.96 13.44 25.45
C ASP A 706 -27.29 14.61 24.50
N GLY A 707 -27.98 14.29 23.41
CA GLY A 707 -28.15 15.22 22.29
C GLY A 707 -29.22 16.28 22.55
N ASP A 708 -30.36 15.89 23.15
CA ASP A 708 -31.46 16.80 23.46
C ASP A 708 -31.52 17.26 24.93
N GLY A 709 -30.70 16.69 25.82
CA GLY A 709 -30.67 16.99 27.25
C GLY A 709 -31.77 16.27 28.05
N VAL A 710 -32.41 15.25 27.48
CA VAL A 710 -33.59 14.59 28.07
C VAL A 710 -33.40 13.07 28.10
N ASN A 711 -33.46 12.52 29.31
CA ASN A 711 -33.29 11.09 29.66
C ASN A 711 -31.84 10.57 29.73
N GLY A 712 -30.83 11.38 29.43
CA GLY A 712 -29.41 10.98 29.49
C GLY A 712 -28.90 10.37 28.18
N PRO A 713 -27.56 10.23 28.01
CA PRO A 713 -26.95 9.84 26.73
C PRO A 713 -27.50 8.54 26.14
N ALA A 714 -28.18 8.62 25.00
CA ALA A 714 -28.48 7.47 24.16
C ALA A 714 -27.83 7.62 22.78
N VAL A 715 -28.09 6.64 21.90
CA VAL A 715 -27.48 6.58 20.56
C VAL A 715 -28.46 7.14 19.55
N ASP A 716 -27.98 7.92 18.59
CA ASP A 716 -28.83 8.40 17.51
C ASP A 716 -29.02 7.38 16.41
N MET A 717 -30.11 7.55 15.65
CA MET A 717 -30.24 6.89 14.36
C MET A 717 -29.46 7.66 13.29
N GLY A 718 -28.66 6.95 12.49
CA GLY A 718 -27.95 7.48 11.33
C GLY A 718 -26.43 7.39 11.45
N ALA A 719 -25.76 7.98 10.46
CA ALA A 719 -24.30 8.05 10.34
C ALA A 719 -23.63 8.97 11.37
N TYR A 720 -24.37 9.99 11.82
CA TYR A 720 -23.91 11.08 12.67
C TYR A 720 -24.53 10.99 14.06
N GLU A 721 -23.83 11.50 15.07
CA GLU A 721 -24.43 11.82 16.36
C GLU A 721 -24.78 13.32 16.40
N PHE A 722 -25.85 13.68 17.09
CA PHE A 722 -26.29 15.06 17.26
C PHE A 722 -25.45 15.74 18.34
N VAL A 723 -24.59 16.65 17.90
CA VAL A 723 -23.90 17.59 18.79
C VAL A 723 -24.80 18.83 18.94
N PRO A 724 -25.32 19.14 20.14
CA PRO A 724 -26.03 20.40 20.37
C PRO A 724 -25.08 21.60 20.14
N PRO A 725 -25.61 22.78 19.77
CA PRO A 725 -24.79 23.94 19.40
C PRO A 725 -24.02 24.60 20.56
N PHE A 726 -24.18 24.06 21.77
CA PHE A 726 -23.44 24.34 23.02
C PHE A 726 -23.29 22.97 23.68
N TYR A 727 -22.07 22.54 24.04
CA TYR A 727 -21.79 21.19 24.53
C TYR A 727 -20.58 21.21 25.44
N CYS A 728 -20.74 20.70 26.67
CA CYS A 728 -19.68 20.74 27.66
C CYS A 728 -18.67 19.60 27.51
N GLY A 729 -17.40 19.97 27.40
CA GLY A 729 -16.25 19.08 27.24
C GLY A 729 -15.64 19.07 25.83
N ASP A 730 -15.87 20.11 25.02
CA ASP A 730 -15.34 20.25 23.65
C ASP A 730 -14.02 21.06 23.57
N GLY A 731 -13.69 21.77 24.65
CA GLY A 731 -12.51 22.62 24.81
C GLY A 731 -12.68 24.08 24.37
N VAL A 732 -13.90 24.51 24.02
CA VAL A 732 -14.16 25.83 23.41
C VAL A 732 -15.38 26.52 24.04
N VAL A 733 -15.16 27.20 25.18
CA VAL A 733 -16.19 27.99 25.89
C VAL A 733 -16.98 28.89 24.93
N ASN A 734 -18.26 28.60 24.74
CA ASN A 734 -19.12 29.26 23.77
C ASN A 734 -20.58 29.41 24.25
N GLY A 735 -21.28 30.41 23.69
CA GLY A 735 -22.70 30.64 23.98
C GLY A 735 -23.02 31.05 25.42
N ALA A 736 -23.47 30.08 26.22
CA ALA A 736 -23.95 30.23 27.61
C ALA A 736 -23.10 29.45 28.64
N GLU A 737 -22.02 28.83 28.17
CA GLU A 737 -21.02 28.11 28.98
C GLU A 737 -20.18 29.12 29.77
N GLU A 738 -19.92 28.84 31.05
CA GLU A 738 -19.08 29.70 31.92
C GLU A 738 -17.62 29.21 31.96
N CYS A 739 -17.41 27.95 31.58
CA CYS A 739 -16.14 27.25 31.44
C CYS A 739 -16.30 26.11 30.43
N ASP A 740 -15.18 25.54 29.98
CA ASP A 740 -15.05 24.25 29.31
C ASP A 740 -13.54 23.89 29.40
N ASP A 741 -13.20 22.68 29.83
CA ASP A 741 -11.82 22.19 29.94
C ASP A 741 -11.50 20.97 29.06
N GLY A 742 -12.38 20.65 28.11
CA GLY A 742 -12.22 19.58 27.12
C GLY A 742 -12.49 18.18 27.67
N ASN A 743 -13.21 18.06 28.80
CA ASN A 743 -13.53 16.77 29.40
C ASN A 743 -14.93 16.74 30.06
N ALA A 744 -15.33 15.58 30.59
CA ALA A 744 -16.66 15.33 31.14
C ALA A 744 -16.59 14.86 32.60
N SER A 745 -15.92 15.67 33.44
CA SER A 745 -15.78 15.48 34.88
C SER A 745 -16.58 16.54 35.65
N ASN A 746 -16.79 16.30 36.95
CA ASN A 746 -17.35 17.28 37.90
C ASN A 746 -16.40 17.48 39.10
N THR A 747 -15.12 17.10 38.98
CA THR A 747 -14.15 17.05 40.11
C THR A 747 -12.89 17.89 39.86
N ASP A 748 -12.97 18.74 38.85
CA ASP A 748 -12.01 19.68 38.29
C ASP A 748 -12.73 21.02 38.01
N GLY A 749 -12.06 21.97 37.34
CA GLY A 749 -12.47 23.38 37.31
C GLY A 749 -13.76 23.70 36.55
N CYS A 750 -14.35 22.71 35.86
CA CYS A 750 -15.60 22.87 35.13
C CYS A 750 -16.52 21.66 35.38
N LEU A 751 -17.76 21.93 35.79
CA LEU A 751 -18.78 20.89 35.91
C LEU A 751 -19.28 20.46 34.52
N THR A 752 -19.79 19.23 34.36
CA THR A 752 -20.40 18.72 33.11
C THR A 752 -21.66 19.46 32.66
N THR A 753 -22.03 20.54 33.36
CA THR A 753 -23.12 21.49 33.01
C THR A 753 -22.57 22.83 32.51
N CYS A 754 -21.26 22.94 32.31
CA CYS A 754 -20.51 24.14 31.91
C CYS A 754 -20.76 25.34 32.84
N LYS A 755 -20.68 25.03 34.13
CA LYS A 755 -20.58 25.96 35.25
C LYS A 755 -19.21 25.79 35.90
N THR A 756 -18.56 26.91 36.22
CA THR A 756 -17.31 26.89 36.97
C THR A 756 -17.55 26.22 38.31
N SER A 757 -16.71 25.25 38.66
CA SER A 757 -16.83 24.58 39.95
C SER A 757 -16.59 25.54 41.12
N GLY A 758 -17.16 25.24 42.27
CA GLY A 758 -16.94 26.02 43.49
C GLY A 758 -17.95 25.77 44.58
N CYS A 759 -17.53 26.15 45.80
CA CYS A 759 -18.18 25.76 47.04
C CYS A 759 -19.71 25.93 47.09
N GLY A 760 -20.37 24.81 47.38
CA GLY A 760 -21.82 24.63 47.37
C GLY A 760 -22.38 24.00 46.10
N ASP A 761 -21.56 23.38 45.25
CA ASP A 761 -22.00 22.76 43.99
C ASP A 761 -22.34 21.26 44.08
N GLY A 762 -21.92 20.60 45.17
CA GLY A 762 -22.17 19.19 45.47
C GLY A 762 -21.05 18.22 45.10
N PHE A 763 -19.92 18.69 44.56
CA PHE A 763 -18.86 17.82 44.02
C PHE A 763 -17.45 18.14 44.56
N VAL A 764 -17.05 17.46 45.64
CA VAL A 764 -15.73 17.63 46.28
C VAL A 764 -14.56 17.48 45.29
N GLN A 765 -13.95 18.61 44.92
CA GLN A 765 -12.83 18.69 43.98
C GLN A 765 -11.50 18.31 44.66
N ALA A 766 -10.90 17.20 44.20
CA ALA A 766 -9.85 16.50 44.92
C ALA A 766 -8.55 17.30 45.09
N GLY A 767 -8.32 17.83 46.29
CA GLY A 767 -7.14 18.64 46.63
C GLY A 767 -7.29 20.14 46.36
N VAL A 768 -8.48 20.59 45.94
CA VAL A 768 -8.88 22.00 45.91
C VAL A 768 -9.59 22.37 47.22
N GLU A 769 -10.42 21.45 47.73
CA GLU A 769 -11.31 21.66 48.88
C GLU A 769 -11.34 20.45 49.83
N ALA A 770 -11.83 20.67 51.06
CA ALA A 770 -11.88 19.65 52.11
C ALA A 770 -13.27 19.01 52.30
N CYS A 771 -14.31 19.70 51.87
CA CYS A 771 -15.70 19.25 51.84
C CYS A 771 -16.48 20.07 50.80
N ASP A 772 -17.68 19.59 50.46
CA ASP A 772 -18.77 20.31 49.81
C ASP A 772 -20.05 19.54 50.20
N ASP A 773 -21.16 20.22 50.46
CA ASP A 773 -22.46 19.62 50.80
C ASP A 773 -23.64 20.12 49.93
N GLY A 774 -23.33 20.81 48.82
CA GLY A 774 -24.30 21.27 47.81
C GLY A 774 -25.10 22.51 48.21
N ASN A 775 -24.58 23.33 49.13
CA ASN A 775 -25.33 24.41 49.77
C ASN A 775 -24.45 25.61 50.19
N GLN A 776 -25.04 26.69 50.71
CA GLN A 776 -24.33 27.92 51.13
C GLN A 776 -24.69 28.39 52.56
N ILE A 777 -24.96 27.42 53.45
CA ILE A 777 -25.19 27.64 54.88
C ILE A 777 -23.86 27.42 55.61
N ASP A 778 -23.28 28.48 56.16
CA ASP A 778 -21.90 28.47 56.69
C ASP A 778 -21.71 27.65 57.98
N ASN A 779 -22.76 26.96 58.47
CA ASN A 779 -22.81 26.34 59.80
C ASN A 779 -23.46 24.94 59.87
N ASP A 780 -23.54 24.21 58.75
CA ASP A 780 -23.96 22.80 58.71
C ASP A 780 -22.86 21.80 58.35
N GLY A 781 -22.80 21.27 57.12
CA GLY A 781 -21.92 20.14 56.77
C GLY A 781 -20.54 20.56 56.27
N CYS A 782 -20.48 21.70 55.59
CA CYS A 782 -19.27 22.34 55.10
C CYS A 782 -19.39 23.87 55.27
N ARG A 783 -18.28 24.59 55.38
CA ARG A 783 -18.33 26.06 55.36
C ARG A 783 -18.35 26.60 53.94
N ASN A 784 -18.84 27.83 53.76
CA ASN A 784 -18.94 28.54 52.49
C ASN A 784 -17.59 28.87 51.81
N ASN A 785 -16.48 28.50 52.45
CA ASN A 785 -15.11 28.56 51.92
C ASN A 785 -14.49 27.16 51.66
N CYS A 786 -15.32 26.12 51.74
CA CYS A 786 -15.01 24.71 51.56
C CYS A 786 -13.84 24.16 52.39
N SER A 787 -13.72 24.72 53.61
CA SER A 787 -13.04 24.09 54.74
C SER A 787 -14.05 23.40 55.66
N LEU A 788 -13.61 22.31 56.31
CA LEU A 788 -14.42 21.63 57.32
C LEU A 788 -14.73 22.58 58.48
N PRO A 789 -15.98 22.63 58.97
CA PRO A 789 -16.36 23.42 60.14
C PRO A 789 -15.69 22.88 61.41
N GLY A 790 -15.28 23.77 62.29
CA GLY A 790 -14.84 23.41 63.64
C GLY A 790 -14.57 24.61 64.55
N CYS A 791 -14.44 24.34 65.84
CA CYS A 791 -14.27 25.38 66.85
C CYS A 791 -13.04 26.29 66.64
N GLY A 792 -13.26 27.60 66.76
CA GLY A 792 -12.27 28.66 66.62
C GLY A 792 -12.15 29.16 65.19
N ASP A 793 -13.17 28.97 64.35
CA ASP A 793 -13.13 29.26 62.91
C ASP A 793 -13.92 30.51 62.48
N GLY A 794 -14.71 31.08 63.40
CA GLY A 794 -15.51 32.30 63.25
C GLY A 794 -17.01 32.09 63.12
N VAL A 795 -17.51 30.84 63.03
CA VAL A 795 -18.93 30.55 62.82
C VAL A 795 -19.46 29.54 63.83
N VAL A 796 -20.44 29.94 64.65
CA VAL A 796 -21.04 29.06 65.68
C VAL A 796 -21.87 27.94 65.04
N GLN A 797 -21.38 26.70 65.19
CA GLN A 797 -21.94 25.48 64.62
C GLN A 797 -22.90 24.75 65.57
N ALA A 798 -23.56 23.70 65.06
CA ALA A 798 -24.58 22.92 65.77
C ALA A 798 -24.04 22.06 66.93
N GLY A 799 -23.73 22.70 68.06
CA GLY A 799 -23.20 22.08 69.30
C GLY A 799 -22.34 23.03 70.14
N GLU A 800 -21.96 24.15 69.55
CA GLU A 800 -21.14 25.21 70.12
C GLU A 800 -22.00 26.21 70.90
N GLU A 801 -21.41 26.86 71.91
CA GLU A 801 -22.08 27.91 72.70
C GLU A 801 -21.57 29.31 72.34
N CYS A 802 -20.41 29.37 71.69
CA CYS A 802 -19.71 30.56 71.22
C CYS A 802 -18.66 30.12 70.20
N ASP A 803 -18.19 31.05 69.38
CA ASP A 803 -16.96 30.98 68.59
C ASP A 803 -16.48 32.43 68.44
N ASP A 804 -15.19 32.70 68.63
CA ASP A 804 -14.57 34.03 68.49
C ASP A 804 -13.36 34.04 67.52
N ALA A 805 -13.38 33.11 66.56
CA ALA A 805 -12.38 32.92 65.50
C ALA A 805 -10.96 32.61 66.01
N ASN A 806 -10.85 32.00 67.20
CA ASN A 806 -9.57 31.71 67.84
C ASN A 806 -9.63 30.48 68.76
N ALA A 807 -8.47 29.98 69.19
CA ALA A 807 -8.32 28.73 69.96
C ALA A 807 -7.68 28.97 71.36
N SER A 808 -8.00 30.10 71.97
CA SER A 808 -7.60 30.47 73.33
C SER A 808 -8.56 29.91 74.38
N ASN A 809 -8.19 30.01 75.66
CA ASN A 809 -9.08 29.73 76.81
C ASN A 809 -9.05 30.91 77.81
N ASN A 810 -8.45 32.04 77.44
CA ASN A 810 -8.15 33.20 78.28
C ASN A 810 -9.06 34.40 77.96
N ASP A 811 -10.20 34.13 77.34
CA ASP A 811 -11.17 35.03 76.73
C ASP A 811 -12.59 34.42 76.86
N ALA A 812 -13.61 35.06 76.30
CA ALA A 812 -15.01 34.72 76.59
C ALA A 812 -15.48 33.37 76.01
N CYS A 813 -14.77 32.84 75.02
CA CYS A 813 -14.96 31.50 74.49
C CYS A 813 -13.73 30.63 74.76
N THR A 814 -13.94 29.36 75.11
CA THR A 814 -12.86 28.38 75.27
C THR A 814 -12.49 27.74 73.92
N SER A 815 -11.32 27.11 73.84
CA SER A 815 -10.84 26.36 72.66
C SER A 815 -11.57 25.03 72.43
N THR A 816 -12.78 24.91 72.98
CA THR A 816 -13.76 23.83 72.82
C THR A 816 -15.17 24.38 72.58
N CYS A 817 -15.27 25.69 72.31
CA CYS A 817 -16.47 26.43 71.96
C CYS A 817 -17.57 26.30 73.02
N LYS A 818 -17.11 26.51 74.26
CA LYS A 818 -17.92 26.60 75.47
C LYS A 818 -17.74 27.97 76.10
N THR A 819 -18.83 28.47 76.67
CA THR A 819 -18.82 29.76 77.37
C THR A 819 -17.91 29.68 78.59
N ALA A 820 -16.98 30.64 78.66
CA ALA A 820 -16.03 30.78 79.75
C ALA A 820 -16.71 31.39 81.00
N LYS A 821 -16.11 31.19 82.17
CA LYS A 821 -16.78 31.28 83.48
C LYS A 821 -15.81 31.86 84.53
N CYS A 822 -15.99 31.63 85.84
CA CYS A 822 -15.04 32.11 86.87
C CYS A 822 -14.83 31.08 88.01
N GLY A 823 -13.65 30.46 88.17
CA GLY A 823 -13.42 29.37 89.13
C GLY A 823 -13.08 27.96 88.57
N ASP A 824 -12.48 27.82 87.38
CA ASP A 824 -11.76 26.59 86.99
C ASP A 824 -10.30 26.81 86.50
N GLY A 825 -9.75 28.01 86.76
CA GLY A 825 -8.31 28.35 86.78
C GLY A 825 -7.87 29.58 85.96
N HIS A 826 -8.81 30.29 85.33
CA HIS A 826 -8.73 31.40 84.36
C HIS A 826 -7.83 32.60 84.72
N VAL A 827 -8.49 33.71 85.07
CA VAL A 827 -8.14 35.05 84.59
C VAL A 827 -8.37 35.19 83.07
N GLN A 828 -9.61 34.97 82.64
CA GLN A 828 -10.10 35.37 81.31
C GLN A 828 -10.16 36.90 81.19
N THR A 829 -9.49 37.44 80.18
CA THR A 829 -9.21 38.87 80.07
C THR A 829 -10.48 39.66 79.77
N GLY A 830 -11.02 40.33 80.79
CA GLY A 830 -12.23 41.15 80.69
C GLY A 830 -13.53 40.46 81.08
N VAL A 831 -13.49 39.15 81.41
CA VAL A 831 -14.60 38.43 82.05
C VAL A 831 -14.46 38.49 83.58
N GLU A 832 -13.23 38.37 84.08
CA GLU A 832 -12.92 38.29 85.52
C GLU A 832 -11.61 39.01 85.90
N THR A 833 -11.22 38.98 87.18
CA THR A 833 -10.01 39.66 87.68
C THR A 833 -9.02 38.78 88.47
N CYS A 834 -9.45 37.58 88.87
CA CYS A 834 -8.68 36.51 89.50
C CYS A 834 -9.32 35.17 89.12
N ASP A 835 -8.60 34.05 89.29
CA ASP A 835 -9.17 32.70 89.37
C ASP A 835 -8.10 31.83 90.06
N ASP A 836 -8.49 30.93 90.96
CA ASP A 836 -7.62 29.98 91.66
C ASP A 836 -8.05 28.50 91.49
N GLY A 837 -8.98 28.25 90.56
CA GLY A 837 -9.47 26.91 90.21
C GLY A 837 -10.58 26.38 91.12
N ASN A 838 -11.24 27.25 91.88
CA ASN A 838 -12.20 26.85 92.90
C ASN A 838 -13.39 27.82 93.03
N VAL A 839 -14.37 27.47 93.88
CA VAL A 839 -15.60 28.25 94.11
C VAL A 839 -15.83 28.47 95.62
N SER A 840 -14.89 29.16 96.23
CA SER A 840 -14.90 29.58 97.64
C SER A 840 -14.98 31.12 97.77
N ASN A 841 -15.26 31.60 98.98
CA ASN A 841 -15.20 33.02 99.37
C ASN A 841 -14.35 33.21 100.65
N ALA A 842 -13.57 32.20 101.06
CA ALA A 842 -12.75 32.20 102.28
C ALA A 842 -11.24 32.46 102.01
N ASP A 843 -10.93 32.72 100.75
CA ASP A 843 -9.65 32.81 100.08
C ASP A 843 -9.62 34.07 99.18
N ALA A 844 -8.46 34.38 98.59
CA ALA A 844 -8.20 35.70 97.99
C ALA A 844 -9.02 36.00 96.72
N CYS A 845 -9.56 34.98 96.05
CA CYS A 845 -10.48 35.13 94.93
C CYS A 845 -11.87 34.68 95.37
N LEU A 846 -12.85 35.60 95.37
CA LEU A 846 -14.23 35.28 95.67
C LEU A 846 -14.83 34.39 94.58
N THR A 847 -15.96 33.71 94.84
CA THR A 847 -16.71 32.97 93.81
C THR A 847 -17.14 33.85 92.65
N THR A 848 -17.13 35.18 92.80
CA THR A 848 -17.43 36.18 91.77
C THR A 848 -16.20 36.61 90.94
N CYS A 849 -15.02 36.06 91.23
CA CYS A 849 -13.73 36.34 90.62
C CYS A 849 -13.32 37.81 90.59
N LEU A 850 -13.72 38.45 91.69
CA LEU A 850 -13.19 39.70 92.19
C LEU A 850 -12.28 39.37 93.36
N TRP A 851 -11.12 40.05 93.42
CA TRP A 851 -10.25 40.00 94.60
C TRP A 851 -11.02 40.43 95.85
N ALA A 852 -10.96 39.59 96.88
CA ALA A 852 -11.65 39.74 98.16
C ALA A 852 -11.13 40.94 98.98
N LYS A 853 -11.98 41.53 99.82
CA LYS A 853 -11.72 42.82 100.50
C LYS A 853 -12.47 42.94 101.82
N CYS A 854 -11.75 43.36 102.86
CA CYS A 854 -12.30 43.89 104.11
C CYS A 854 -13.58 44.74 103.91
N GLY A 855 -14.67 44.26 104.51
CA GLY A 855 -16.02 44.79 104.42
C GLY A 855 -16.87 44.22 103.29
N ASP A 856 -16.57 43.01 102.79
CA ASP A 856 -17.36 42.32 101.75
C ASP A 856 -18.32 41.25 102.32
N GLY A 857 -18.18 40.89 103.59
CA GLY A 857 -19.07 39.99 104.32
C GLY A 857 -18.53 38.57 104.52
N PHE A 858 -17.31 38.26 104.07
CA PHE A 858 -16.70 36.93 104.24
C PHE A 858 -15.33 37.03 104.91
N VAL A 859 -15.18 36.50 106.13
CA VAL A 859 -13.88 36.47 106.82
C VAL A 859 -12.91 35.52 106.10
N GLN A 860 -11.87 36.08 105.48
CA GLN A 860 -10.89 35.37 104.67
C GLN A 860 -9.67 34.92 105.51
N ASP A 861 -9.33 33.62 105.48
CA ASP A 861 -8.30 33.05 106.38
C ASP A 861 -6.90 33.57 106.02
N GLY A 862 -6.23 34.19 106.99
CA GLY A 862 -4.92 34.82 106.81
C GLY A 862 -4.93 36.18 106.09
N VAL A 863 -6.10 36.71 105.70
CA VAL A 863 -6.23 38.06 105.13
C VAL A 863 -6.70 39.07 106.20
N GLU A 864 -7.65 38.69 107.06
CA GLU A 864 -8.22 39.59 108.07
C GLU A 864 -8.67 38.89 109.38
N GLU A 865 -8.99 39.66 110.43
CA GLU A 865 -9.37 39.12 111.75
C GLU A 865 -10.88 39.13 112.02
N CYS A 866 -11.65 39.97 111.31
CA CYS A 866 -13.11 39.97 111.26
C CYS A 866 -13.60 40.67 110.00
N ASP A 867 -14.87 40.48 109.67
CA ASP A 867 -15.63 41.22 108.65
C ASP A 867 -17.09 41.25 109.14
N ASP A 868 -17.78 42.39 109.06
CA ASP A 868 -19.19 42.56 109.44
C ASP A 868 -20.09 43.00 108.27
N GLY A 869 -19.58 42.95 107.05
CA GLY A 869 -20.22 43.35 105.81
C GLY A 869 -20.03 44.83 105.46
N ASN A 870 -19.19 45.58 106.18
CA ASN A 870 -18.88 46.97 105.85
C ASN A 870 -17.51 47.46 106.38
N THR A 871 -17.20 48.75 106.20
CA THR A 871 -15.92 49.39 106.59
C THR A 871 -16.11 50.62 107.49
N ALA A 872 -17.18 50.63 108.29
CA ALA A 872 -17.32 51.54 109.41
C ALA A 872 -16.41 51.13 110.58
N SER A 873 -16.73 51.62 111.78
CA SER A 873 -16.07 51.34 113.04
C SER A 873 -17.07 51.58 114.17
N GLU A 874 -16.84 50.97 115.31
CA GLU A 874 -17.70 50.84 116.49
C GLU A 874 -19.01 50.03 116.31
N ASP A 875 -19.27 49.42 115.14
CA ASP A 875 -20.47 48.62 114.83
C ASP A 875 -20.27 47.08 114.88
N GLY A 876 -19.08 46.56 114.61
CA GLY A 876 -18.75 45.14 114.81
C GLY A 876 -17.29 44.79 114.56
N CYS A 877 -16.76 45.28 113.45
CA CYS A 877 -15.37 45.19 113.03
C CYS A 877 -14.85 46.59 112.65
N ALA A 878 -13.53 46.76 112.63
CA ALA A 878 -12.88 48.02 112.28
C ALA A 878 -12.75 48.22 110.78
N SER A 879 -12.61 49.47 110.35
CA SER A 879 -12.25 49.85 108.98
C SER A 879 -10.90 49.31 108.45
N ASP A 880 -10.08 48.66 109.29
CA ASP A 880 -8.90 47.87 108.92
C ASP A 880 -9.01 46.36 109.30
N CYS A 881 -10.25 45.89 109.42
CA CYS A 881 -10.72 44.54 109.71
C CYS A 881 -10.11 43.86 110.95
N LYS A 882 -10.29 44.53 112.10
CA LYS A 882 -9.90 44.11 113.47
C LYS A 882 -11.01 44.41 114.48
N THR A 883 -10.97 43.82 115.68
CA THR A 883 -12.10 43.88 116.63
C THR A 883 -12.09 45.09 117.58
N GLU A 884 -13.27 45.65 117.89
CA GLU A 884 -13.42 46.93 118.63
C GLU A 884 -14.14 46.82 120.01
N SER A 885 -14.34 47.95 120.72
CA SER A 885 -14.81 48.00 122.12
C SER A 885 -15.82 49.15 122.40
N SER A 886 -16.86 48.90 123.21
CA SER A 886 -18.21 49.45 122.94
C SER A 886 -18.83 50.48 123.92
N GLY A 887 -19.84 51.24 123.44
CA GLY A 887 -20.39 52.45 124.12
C GLY A 887 -21.91 52.77 124.04
N GLN A 888 -22.80 51.83 123.69
CA GLN A 888 -24.28 51.88 123.78
C GLN A 888 -25.14 52.94 123.00
N GLY A 889 -25.82 52.47 121.94
CA GLY A 889 -27.30 52.58 121.78
C GLY A 889 -27.90 53.67 120.85
N GLY A 890 -28.95 53.41 120.07
CA GLY A 890 -29.62 52.12 119.77
C GLY A 890 -31.06 52.21 119.20
N ALA A 891 -31.27 51.71 117.96
CA ALA A 891 -32.53 51.25 117.32
C ALA A 891 -32.16 50.74 115.90
N GLY A 892 -32.35 49.49 115.46
CA GLY A 892 -33.64 48.80 115.24
C GLY A 892 -34.34 49.37 114.00
N GLY A 893 -34.31 48.81 112.77
CA GLY A 893 -34.20 47.42 112.29
C GLY A 893 -35.47 47.11 111.45
N ALA A 894 -35.52 46.32 110.35
CA ALA A 894 -34.58 45.53 109.54
C ALA A 894 -34.97 45.72 108.03
N GLY A 895 -34.31 45.27 106.96
CA GLY A 895 -33.55 44.05 106.60
C GLY A 895 -34.15 43.48 105.28
N GLY A 896 -33.48 42.75 104.37
CA GLY A 896 -32.05 42.39 104.21
C GLY A 896 -31.82 41.40 103.03
N ALA A 897 -30.56 41.25 102.58
CA ALA A 897 -29.96 40.23 101.67
C ALA A 897 -30.47 40.05 100.21
N GLY A 898 -29.67 39.60 99.21
CA GLY A 898 -28.19 39.41 99.14
C GLY A 898 -27.70 38.34 98.11
N GLY A 899 -26.52 38.53 97.48
CA GLY A 899 -25.72 37.54 96.67
C GLY A 899 -26.26 37.10 95.28
N ALA A 900 -25.53 36.88 94.15
CA ALA A 900 -24.10 36.73 93.73
C ALA A 900 -23.35 35.42 94.13
N GLY A 901 -22.52 34.74 93.30
CA GLY A 901 -22.21 34.79 91.83
C GLY A 901 -20.99 33.89 91.39
N GLY A 902 -20.74 33.67 90.07
CA GLY A 902 -19.56 33.02 89.35
C GLY A 902 -19.48 31.45 89.17
N ALA A 903 -18.56 30.86 88.33
CA ALA A 903 -18.71 29.47 87.74
C ALA A 903 -17.62 28.57 86.94
N GLY A 904 -16.30 28.85 86.67
CA GLY A 904 -15.38 28.04 85.76
C GLY A 904 -14.14 28.74 85.03
N GLY A 905 -13.39 28.14 84.06
CA GLY A 905 -11.95 28.48 83.76
C GLY A 905 -11.10 27.87 82.57
N ALA A 906 -10.13 26.95 82.80
CA ALA A 906 -8.70 26.99 82.32
C ALA A 906 -7.94 25.67 81.93
N GLY A 907 -6.60 25.58 81.66
CA GLY A 907 -5.46 26.51 81.31
C GLY A 907 -4.11 25.72 81.18
N GLY A 908 -3.04 26.08 80.46
CA GLY A 908 -2.67 27.15 79.52
C GLY A 908 -1.18 26.97 79.07
N ALA A 909 -0.81 27.34 77.83
CA ALA A 909 0.47 27.04 77.13
C ALA A 909 0.76 25.52 76.87
N GLY A 910 1.61 25.09 75.92
CA GLY A 910 2.32 25.79 74.84
C GLY A 910 3.73 25.21 74.57
N GLY A 911 4.03 24.72 73.35
CA GLY A 911 5.41 24.37 72.94
C GLY A 911 5.57 23.28 71.86
N ASP A 912 6.42 23.57 70.86
CA ASP A 912 7.27 22.72 70.00
C ASP A 912 6.84 21.30 69.52
N GLY A 913 6.89 21.11 68.19
CA GLY A 913 8.05 20.36 67.65
C GLY A 913 7.88 18.97 67.00
N GLY A 914 7.47 18.93 65.72
CA GLY A 914 8.24 18.23 64.67
C GLY A 914 8.06 16.72 64.37
N LEU A 915 8.14 16.42 63.07
CA LEU A 915 8.61 15.17 62.42
C LEU A 915 7.81 13.85 62.56
N GLY A 916 7.16 13.46 61.45
CA GLY A 916 7.42 12.15 60.81
C GLY A 916 6.32 11.08 60.86
N GLY A 917 6.34 10.19 59.86
CA GLY A 917 5.33 9.13 59.62
C GLY A 917 4.37 9.55 58.51
N ALA A 918 4.49 9.13 57.25
CA ALA A 918 4.63 7.79 56.66
C ALA A 918 3.31 6.99 56.71
N GLY A 919 2.61 6.98 55.57
CA GLY A 919 1.40 6.22 55.24
C GLY A 919 1.22 6.26 53.73
#